data_AF-A0A5C9SY90-F1
#
_entry.id   AF-A0A5C9SY90-F1
#
_cell.length_a   1.000
_cell.length_b   1.000
_cell.length_c   1.000
_cell.angle_alpha   90.00
_cell.angle_beta   90.00
_cell.angle_gamma   90.00
#
_symmetry.space_group_name_H-M   'P 1'
#
loop_
_entity.id
_entity.type
_entity.pdbx_description
1 polymer ?
#
loop_
_entity_poly.entity_id
_entity_poly.type
_entity_poly.pdbx_seq_one_letter_code
_entity_poly.pdbx_strand_id
1 'polypeptide(L)'
;MDTKLVSQWKVAPQLVAQTLENMLEQAIEQFWQQSQTTNPITELLNQCYQQLAPSLAFERWICLENDIYLDKKAGGFWLMKSFGKYKSEDHIDDIETAINHAIADPINDWVIPSRSVARCLCSLKDAPFSTAVYNGHGIMGGVNNYTGIKLLGDFQQVLYDYNSEARAAHLNPQLSDKYYTEGIVLPFLYFAKEDLSPRALFIEILESGFTLFGLENDDIYHTLLKLFHYDMPDLFVDSKQDTDSLISQFYGEILLNIDSQRADLQPYHSKILDDTALGHWSLWQDELNTQDYLTIDLPQKMVARDPKSSVHDGVVAIDFGTKSTVVVYQKDNVNIHPMRIGTGDLSKEIAAHHYENPTIMEFIHLAPFIQAYQAQPYRPDTRWQDLTISHTAYNSMQGSESSKFNTFLDALKQWAGDKNRKLKVVGQHGKVIDLPPFLELADDEFNPIEIYAYYLGLYINNLNNGIFLDYIMSFPVTYEVAVRDKLIDSFKKGLAKSLPAELGEQTIKQLSVSKGASEPAAYALTALQEYGLEPQGCERIFYSVFDFGGGTTDFDFGIYYEPTDVRDQRRFDYVIEHFGAGGDKFLGGENLLELLAFEIFKANKSRLLEHGIQFDKHPEKDAFAGSEQLISSSQEARTNTKQLCIALRPFWEEHEGFSFDASGEISVTLTDKSGLQHSAFALDIDAQQLEQILSDRIERGVINFFEALRLAFSNSQQMLSDIDSVKIFLAGNASQSGFVKQLFDKHIALQHQAMGLSEDQSRFELFAPLGADKNNVEKPTGKTGVAFGLITSREGGRIKVVDHNLGEQDIRFKFYLGEARKGQFKPLIDREVTFNQWVEFTYADYQKFEIYYTDHPSCTTGQMAINDASIKKKTVKLDFTDQHASVYLRVISPTEIEYVIALPEQVASNNYLSSIQSIQL
;
A
#
# COMPACT_ATOMS: atom_id res chain seq x y z
N MET A 1 -6.85 8.19 30.04
CA MET A 1 -6.97 6.94 29.26
C MET A 1 -8.18 6.22 29.81
N ASP A 2 -9.10 5.86 28.92
CA ASP A 2 -10.36 5.21 29.29
C ASP A 2 -10.33 3.77 28.80
N THR A 3 -10.30 2.84 29.74
CA THR A 3 -10.23 1.39 29.49
C THR A 3 -11.27 0.65 30.31
N LYS A 4 -11.67 -0.53 29.85
CA LYS A 4 -12.61 -1.41 30.56
C LYS A 4 -12.36 -2.88 30.26
N LEU A 5 -12.71 -3.76 31.19
CA LEU A 5 -12.72 -5.21 30.95
C LEU A 5 -14.00 -5.62 30.22
N VAL A 6 -13.85 -6.42 29.17
CA VAL A 6 -14.96 -7.00 28.40
C VAL A 6 -14.90 -8.52 28.45
N SER A 7 -16.07 -9.15 28.52
CA SER A 7 -16.24 -10.61 28.44
C SER A 7 -16.89 -11.05 27.14
N GLN A 8 -17.18 -10.12 26.23
CA GLN A 8 -17.83 -10.36 24.97
C GLN A 8 -17.18 -9.50 23.89
N TRP A 9 -17.06 -10.06 22.69
CA TRP A 9 -16.61 -9.37 21.50
C TRP A 9 -17.63 -9.56 20.39
N LYS A 10 -18.17 -8.45 19.87
CA LYS A 10 -19.15 -8.50 18.78
C LYS A 10 -18.46 -8.36 17.44
N VAL A 11 -18.63 -9.31 16.55
CA VAL A 11 -17.93 -9.34 15.26
C VAL A 11 -18.92 -9.18 14.13
N ALA A 12 -18.58 -8.35 13.14
CA ALA A 12 -19.45 -8.13 11.98
C ALA A 12 -19.63 -9.44 11.19
N PRO A 13 -20.80 -9.69 10.56
CA PRO A 13 -21.07 -10.93 9.82
C PRO A 13 -20.09 -11.25 8.68
N GLN A 14 -19.39 -10.24 8.17
CA GLN A 14 -18.39 -10.45 7.11
C GLN A 14 -17.09 -11.08 7.64
N LEU A 15 -16.92 -11.10 8.97
CA LEU A 15 -15.79 -11.67 9.71
C LEU A 15 -16.19 -12.97 10.44
N VAL A 16 -17.26 -13.66 10.00
CA VAL A 16 -17.77 -14.94 10.53
C VAL A 16 -16.68 -16.02 10.68
N ALA A 17 -15.63 -15.97 9.85
CA ALA A 17 -14.48 -16.86 9.95
C ALA A 17 -13.78 -16.85 11.33
N GLN A 18 -14.11 -15.90 12.20
CA GLN A 18 -13.53 -15.74 13.54
C GLN A 18 -14.34 -16.42 14.66
N THR A 19 -15.37 -17.23 14.37
CA THR A 19 -16.10 -18.01 15.40
C THR A 19 -15.40 -19.32 15.75
N LEU A 20 -15.56 -19.82 16.98
CA LEU A 20 -14.99 -21.10 17.43
C LEU A 20 -15.26 -22.28 16.47
N GLU A 21 -16.46 -22.39 15.92
CA GLU A 21 -16.84 -23.44 14.96
C GLU A 21 -15.98 -23.37 13.69
N ASN A 22 -15.99 -22.23 12.98
CA ASN A 22 -15.13 -21.99 11.82
C ASN A 22 -13.63 -22.14 12.13
N MET A 23 -13.21 -21.76 13.34
CA MET A 23 -11.82 -21.94 13.79
C MET A 23 -11.45 -23.43 13.87
N LEU A 24 -12.34 -24.24 14.43
CA LEU A 24 -12.16 -25.68 14.56
C LEU A 24 -12.16 -26.35 13.18
N GLU A 25 -13.10 -25.98 12.30
CA GLU A 25 -13.14 -26.48 10.92
C GLU A 25 -11.84 -26.15 10.17
N GLN A 26 -11.37 -24.90 10.24
CA GLN A 26 -10.11 -24.50 9.61
C GLN A 26 -8.92 -25.27 10.19
N ALA A 27 -8.89 -25.50 11.50
CA ALA A 27 -7.83 -26.29 12.13
C ALA A 27 -7.85 -27.75 11.67
N ILE A 28 -9.03 -28.34 11.52
CA ILE A 28 -9.23 -29.71 10.99
C ILE A 28 -8.75 -29.79 9.54
N GLU A 29 -9.10 -28.84 8.68
CA GLU A 29 -8.63 -28.82 7.29
C GLU A 29 -7.11 -28.73 7.20
N GLN A 30 -6.48 -27.83 7.98
CA GLN A 30 -5.03 -27.70 8.05
C GLN A 30 -4.37 -28.98 8.58
N PHE A 31 -4.99 -29.61 9.58
CA PHE A 31 -4.55 -30.89 10.12
C PHE A 31 -4.60 -31.99 9.06
N TRP A 32 -5.63 -32.06 8.23
CA TRP A 32 -5.69 -33.03 7.13
C TRP A 32 -4.64 -32.76 6.03
N GLN A 33 -4.43 -31.48 5.70
CA GLN A 33 -3.46 -31.06 4.67
C GLN A 33 -1.99 -31.17 5.12
N GLN A 34 -1.73 -31.39 6.41
CA GLN A 34 -0.38 -31.44 6.99
C GLN A 34 0.40 -30.13 6.78
N SER A 35 -0.32 -29.01 6.77
CA SER A 35 0.26 -27.69 6.57
C SER A 35 1.11 -27.30 7.78
N GLN A 36 2.28 -26.69 7.54
CA GLN A 36 2.96 -25.93 8.58
C GLN A 36 2.11 -24.69 8.88
N THR A 37 1.65 -24.57 10.12
CA THR A 37 0.70 -23.53 10.55
C THR A 37 1.07 -23.05 11.93
N THR A 38 0.71 -21.81 12.26
CA THR A 38 0.80 -21.22 13.60
C THR A 38 -0.53 -21.31 14.35
N ASN A 39 -1.52 -22.04 13.81
CA ASN A 39 -2.80 -22.23 14.49
C ASN A 39 -2.60 -23.16 15.70
N PRO A 40 -2.82 -22.68 16.94
CA PRO A 40 -2.55 -23.45 18.15
C PRO A 40 -3.41 -24.71 18.27
N ILE A 41 -4.64 -24.71 17.70
CA ILE A 41 -5.51 -25.89 17.68
C ILE A 41 -4.91 -26.96 16.76
N THR A 42 -4.44 -26.57 15.56
CA THR A 42 -3.81 -27.49 14.62
C THR A 42 -2.49 -28.06 15.16
N GLU A 43 -1.73 -27.26 15.91
CA GLU A 43 -0.52 -27.73 16.60
C GLU A 43 -0.85 -28.80 17.64
N LEU A 44 -1.85 -28.59 18.49
CA LEU A 44 -2.31 -29.59 19.47
C LEU A 44 -2.80 -30.87 18.80
N LEU A 45 -3.60 -30.75 17.73
CA LEU A 45 -4.05 -31.90 16.93
C LEU A 45 -2.85 -32.69 16.39
N ASN A 46 -1.85 -32.02 15.82
CA ASN A 46 -0.64 -32.67 15.31
C ASN A 46 0.20 -33.30 16.43
N GLN A 47 0.39 -32.61 17.55
CA GLN A 47 1.15 -33.10 18.70
C GLN A 47 0.52 -34.36 19.30
N CYS A 48 -0.80 -34.36 19.46
CA CYS A 48 -1.54 -35.52 19.94
C CYS A 48 -1.50 -36.67 18.93
N TYR A 49 -1.74 -36.37 17.64
CA TYR A 49 -1.72 -37.36 16.58
C TYR A 49 -0.36 -38.05 16.40
N GLN A 50 0.76 -37.35 16.59
CA GLN A 50 2.10 -37.94 16.48
C GLN A 50 2.30 -39.13 17.44
N GLN A 51 1.68 -39.08 18.62
CA GLN A 51 1.73 -40.15 19.60
C GLN A 51 0.80 -41.32 19.22
N LEU A 52 -0.27 -41.02 18.48
CA LEU A 52 -1.37 -41.94 18.14
C LEU A 52 -1.24 -42.59 16.77
N ALA A 53 -0.45 -42.02 15.85
CA ALA A 53 -0.37 -42.44 14.46
C ALA A 53 -0.13 -43.96 14.28
N PRO A 54 0.74 -44.64 15.08
CA PRO A 54 0.90 -46.09 14.98
C PRO A 54 -0.38 -46.88 15.32
N SER A 55 -1.11 -46.46 16.35
CA SER A 55 -2.36 -47.10 16.78
C SER A 55 -3.48 -46.85 15.77
N LEU A 56 -3.57 -45.65 15.23
CA LEU A 56 -4.56 -45.32 14.20
C LEU A 56 -4.25 -45.99 12.86
N ALA A 57 -3.02 -46.49 12.65
CA ALA A 57 -2.61 -47.21 11.44
C ALA A 57 -2.97 -48.71 11.44
N PHE A 58 -3.49 -49.28 12.56
CA PHE A 58 -3.92 -50.69 12.58
C PHE A 58 -4.94 -50.98 11.46
N GLU A 59 -4.87 -52.16 10.84
CA GLU A 59 -5.67 -52.49 9.65
C GLU A 59 -7.18 -52.46 9.89
N ARG A 60 -7.63 -52.73 11.13
CA ARG A 60 -9.05 -52.89 11.42
C ARG A 60 -9.53 -52.26 12.72
N TRP A 61 -8.91 -52.63 13.84
CA TRP A 61 -9.42 -52.29 15.16
C TRP A 61 -8.61 -51.17 15.80
N ILE A 62 -9.31 -50.23 16.43
CA ILE A 62 -8.71 -49.25 17.36
C ILE A 62 -9.47 -49.38 18.69
N CYS A 63 -8.72 -49.52 19.79
CA CYS A 63 -9.27 -49.68 21.13
C CYS A 63 -9.53 -48.31 21.78
N LEU A 64 -10.73 -48.15 22.32
CA LEU A 64 -11.15 -46.98 23.08
C LEU A 64 -11.55 -47.44 24.50
N GLU A 65 -11.76 -46.49 25.39
CA GLU A 65 -12.26 -46.74 26.74
C GLU A 65 -13.72 -47.24 26.75
N ASN A 66 -14.17 -47.70 27.92
CA ASN A 66 -15.58 -48.09 28.15
C ASN A 66 -16.11 -49.22 27.25
N ASP A 67 -15.26 -50.19 26.90
CA ASP A 67 -15.59 -51.30 26.00
C ASP A 67 -15.98 -50.84 24.57
N ILE A 68 -15.50 -49.66 24.14
CA ILE A 68 -15.74 -49.14 22.79
C ILE A 68 -14.61 -49.55 21.85
N TYR A 69 -14.96 -50.00 20.64
CA TYR A 69 -14.00 -50.42 19.63
C TYR A 69 -14.38 -49.89 18.26
N LEU A 70 -13.48 -49.12 17.65
CA LEU A 70 -13.64 -48.67 16.27
C LEU A 70 -13.29 -49.83 15.32
N ASP A 71 -14.18 -50.15 14.40
CA ASP A 71 -14.01 -51.18 13.35
C ASP A 71 -14.03 -50.54 11.96
N LYS A 72 -12.85 -50.35 11.36
CA LYS A 72 -12.71 -49.79 10.00
C LYS A 72 -13.44 -50.61 8.94
N LYS A 73 -13.63 -51.92 9.18
CA LYS A 73 -14.34 -52.80 8.25
C LYS A 73 -15.86 -52.65 8.37
N ALA A 74 -16.35 -52.36 9.58
CA ALA A 74 -17.78 -52.13 9.82
C ALA A 74 -18.20 -50.69 9.53
N GLY A 75 -17.25 -49.75 9.52
CA GLY A 75 -17.51 -48.33 9.25
C GLY A 75 -18.10 -47.61 10.47
N GLY A 76 -17.62 -47.93 11.67
CA GLY A 76 -18.16 -47.35 12.90
C GLY A 76 -17.55 -47.89 14.18
N PHE A 77 -18.20 -47.57 15.30
CA PHE A 77 -17.83 -47.92 16.66
C PHE A 77 -18.78 -48.96 17.23
N TRP A 78 -18.22 -50.00 17.84
CA TRP A 78 -18.96 -50.99 18.60
C TRP A 78 -18.86 -50.68 20.09
N LEU A 79 -20.00 -50.68 20.78
CA LEU A 79 -20.02 -50.77 22.24
C LEU A 79 -20.16 -52.25 22.63
N MET A 80 -19.06 -52.89 23.01
CA MET A 80 -18.99 -54.33 23.29
C MET A 80 -19.48 -54.68 24.70
N LYS A 81 -20.68 -54.21 25.03
CA LYS A 81 -21.36 -54.42 26.32
C LYS A 81 -22.78 -54.90 26.08
N SER A 82 -23.32 -55.68 27.03
CA SER A 82 -24.68 -56.22 26.90
C SER A 82 -25.72 -55.30 27.54
N PHE A 83 -26.78 -55.02 26.78
CA PHE A 83 -27.94 -54.22 27.19
C PHE A 83 -29.23 -55.04 27.24
N GLY A 84 -29.10 -56.34 27.49
CA GLY A 84 -30.22 -57.28 27.55
C GLY A 84 -30.44 -58.04 26.23
N LYS A 85 -31.54 -58.82 26.23
CA LYS A 85 -32.01 -59.59 25.09
C LYS A 85 -33.39 -59.10 24.69
N TYR A 86 -33.62 -58.99 23.39
CA TYR A 86 -34.91 -58.59 22.83
C TYR A 86 -35.35 -59.62 21.80
N LYS A 87 -36.65 -59.65 21.52
CA LYS A 87 -37.23 -60.63 20.61
C LYS A 87 -37.03 -60.19 19.18
N SER A 88 -36.90 -61.18 18.30
CA SER A 88 -37.15 -60.95 16.88
C SER A 88 -38.58 -60.44 16.75
N GLU A 89 -38.79 -59.35 16.00
CA GLU A 89 -40.08 -58.65 15.77
C GLU A 89 -40.43 -57.57 16.81
N ASP A 90 -39.57 -57.31 17.81
CA ASP A 90 -39.66 -56.08 18.59
C ASP A 90 -39.30 -54.88 17.68
N HIS A 91 -39.97 -53.73 17.90
CA HIS A 91 -39.73 -52.51 17.12
C HIS A 91 -38.37 -51.90 17.47
N ILE A 92 -37.57 -51.55 16.47
CA ILE A 92 -36.18 -51.10 16.70
C ILE A 92 -36.13 -49.82 17.53
N ASP A 93 -36.96 -48.83 17.24
CA ASP A 93 -36.98 -47.55 17.96
C ASP A 93 -37.21 -47.73 19.48
N ASP A 94 -38.03 -48.72 19.89
CA ASP A 94 -38.28 -49.01 21.31
C ASP A 94 -37.02 -49.57 21.99
N ILE A 95 -36.30 -50.44 21.26
CA ILE A 95 -35.04 -51.01 21.74
C ILE A 95 -33.95 -49.95 21.79
N GLU A 96 -33.82 -49.13 20.75
CA GLU A 96 -32.84 -48.04 20.67
C GLU A 96 -33.09 -46.98 21.74
N THR A 97 -34.35 -46.66 22.03
CA THR A 97 -34.71 -45.78 23.15
C THR A 97 -34.27 -46.40 24.48
N ALA A 98 -34.52 -47.70 24.69
CA ALA A 98 -34.16 -48.39 25.92
C ALA A 98 -32.64 -48.50 26.12
N ILE A 99 -31.88 -48.79 25.06
CA ILE A 99 -30.41 -48.86 25.14
C ILE A 99 -29.80 -47.49 25.34
N ASN A 100 -30.23 -46.44 24.62
CA ASN A 100 -29.66 -45.09 24.79
C ASN A 100 -29.96 -44.53 26.18
N HIS A 101 -31.14 -44.83 26.74
CA HIS A 101 -31.42 -44.52 28.14
C HIS A 101 -30.48 -45.25 29.12
N ALA A 102 -30.07 -46.48 28.81
CA ALA A 102 -29.18 -47.28 29.66
C ALA A 102 -27.70 -46.93 29.47
N ILE A 103 -27.27 -46.57 28.26
CA ILE A 103 -25.92 -46.12 27.93
C ILE A 103 -25.70 -44.73 28.52
N ALA A 104 -26.72 -43.86 28.42
CA ALA A 104 -26.66 -42.46 28.85
C ALA A 104 -25.48 -41.70 28.23
N ASP A 105 -25.20 -41.96 26.95
CA ASP A 105 -24.22 -41.20 26.17
C ASP A 105 -24.81 -39.81 25.86
N PRO A 106 -24.15 -38.72 26.28
CA PRO A 106 -24.67 -37.36 26.09
C PRO A 106 -24.37 -36.78 24.69
N ILE A 107 -23.54 -37.46 23.88
CA ILE A 107 -23.07 -37.00 22.57
C ILE A 107 -23.71 -37.82 21.45
N ASN A 108 -23.76 -39.15 21.60
CA ASN A 108 -24.09 -40.05 20.51
C ASN A 108 -25.41 -40.80 20.73
N ASP A 109 -26.16 -40.99 19.64
CA ASP A 109 -27.30 -41.91 19.57
C ASP A 109 -26.85 -43.27 19.02
N TRP A 110 -26.86 -44.29 19.87
CA TRP A 110 -26.45 -45.65 19.52
C TRP A 110 -27.59 -46.44 18.90
N VAL A 111 -27.31 -47.14 17.79
CA VAL A 111 -28.34 -47.86 17.02
C VAL A 111 -28.11 -49.37 16.99
N ILE A 112 -29.13 -50.12 16.54
CA ILE A 112 -28.98 -51.52 16.16
C ILE A 112 -28.35 -51.56 14.75
N PRO A 113 -27.22 -52.27 14.56
CA PRO A 113 -26.54 -52.29 13.27
C PRO A 113 -27.37 -53.00 12.20
N SER A 114 -27.16 -52.63 10.94
CA SER A 114 -27.69 -53.40 9.82
C SER A 114 -27.10 -54.82 9.74
N ARG A 115 -27.79 -55.72 9.05
CA ARG A 115 -27.34 -57.12 8.88
C ARG A 115 -25.92 -57.24 8.31
N SER A 116 -25.53 -56.37 7.38
CA SER A 116 -24.18 -56.39 6.79
C SER A 116 -23.11 -55.99 7.79
N VAL A 117 -23.41 -55.00 8.63
CA VAL A 117 -22.51 -54.50 9.69
C VAL A 117 -22.36 -55.53 10.80
N ALA A 118 -23.46 -56.10 11.29
CA ALA A 118 -23.42 -57.19 12.28
C ALA A 118 -22.58 -58.39 11.79
N ARG A 119 -22.60 -58.68 10.48
CA ARG A 119 -21.79 -59.76 9.89
C ARG A 119 -20.29 -59.48 9.89
N CYS A 120 -19.84 -58.24 10.07
CA CYS A 120 -18.41 -57.95 10.27
C CYS A 120 -17.84 -58.64 11.51
N LEU A 121 -18.69 -58.97 12.49
CA LEU A 121 -18.33 -59.67 13.72
C LEU A 121 -18.20 -61.20 13.57
N CYS A 122 -18.40 -61.74 12.36
CA CYS A 122 -18.19 -63.16 12.08
C CYS A 122 -16.71 -63.48 11.83
N SER A 123 -16.23 -64.61 12.34
CA SER A 123 -14.90 -65.18 12.04
C SER A 123 -13.72 -64.24 12.35
N LEU A 124 -13.74 -63.62 13.53
CA LEU A 124 -12.70 -62.70 14.00
C LEU A 124 -11.40 -63.46 14.35
N LYS A 125 -10.27 -63.10 13.72
CA LYS A 125 -8.96 -63.74 14.02
C LYS A 125 -8.15 -62.98 15.06
N ASP A 126 -8.19 -61.64 15.00
CA ASP A 126 -7.32 -60.74 15.76
C ASP A 126 -8.15 -59.61 16.42
N ALA A 127 -9.25 -59.98 17.09
CA ALA A 127 -10.07 -58.98 17.79
C ALA A 127 -9.44 -58.58 19.13
N PRO A 128 -9.46 -57.29 19.50
CA PRO A 128 -8.91 -56.80 20.76
C PRO A 128 -9.78 -57.10 22.00
N PHE A 129 -10.91 -57.78 21.82
CA PHE A 129 -11.84 -58.19 22.86
C PHE A 129 -12.01 -59.71 22.88
N SER A 130 -12.65 -60.23 23.94
CA SER A 130 -12.81 -61.67 24.15
C SER A 130 -13.58 -62.34 23.00
N THR A 131 -12.93 -63.28 22.32
CA THR A 131 -13.53 -64.15 21.30
C THR A 131 -13.60 -65.60 21.78
N ALA A 132 -14.50 -66.38 21.19
CA ALA A 132 -14.62 -67.81 21.42
C ALA A 132 -14.43 -68.57 20.09
N VAL A 133 -13.50 -69.53 20.09
CA VAL A 133 -13.32 -70.47 18.98
C VAL A 133 -14.32 -71.61 19.18
N TYR A 134 -15.19 -71.83 18.20
CA TYR A 134 -16.11 -72.95 18.20
C TYR A 134 -15.68 -74.00 17.18
N ASN A 135 -15.49 -75.22 17.67
CA ASN A 135 -15.17 -76.39 16.86
C ASN A 135 -16.43 -77.26 16.77
N GLY A 136 -17.26 -77.02 15.75
CA GLY A 136 -18.47 -77.80 15.49
C GLY A 136 -18.27 -78.79 14.35
N HIS A 137 -18.82 -80.01 14.49
CA HIS A 137 -18.96 -80.92 13.35
C HIS A 137 -20.23 -80.54 12.58
N GLY A 138 -20.08 -80.16 11.31
CA GLY A 138 -21.24 -79.89 10.45
C GLY A 138 -22.09 -81.14 10.22
N ILE A 139 -23.36 -80.95 9.86
CA ILE A 139 -24.34 -82.03 9.59
C ILE A 139 -23.87 -82.98 8.45
N MET A 140 -22.87 -82.56 7.65
CA MET A 140 -22.24 -83.31 6.55
C MET A 140 -20.77 -83.68 6.82
N GLY A 141 -20.33 -83.78 8.09
CA GLY A 141 -19.01 -84.33 8.45
C GLY A 141 -17.78 -83.43 8.19
N GLY A 142 -17.96 -82.16 7.84
CA GLY A 142 -16.88 -81.16 7.77
C GLY A 142 -16.60 -80.51 9.13
N VAL A 143 -15.32 -80.25 9.43
CA VAL A 143 -14.90 -79.47 10.60
C VAL A 143 -15.20 -77.99 10.33
N ASN A 144 -16.17 -77.42 11.04
CA ASN A 144 -16.50 -76.00 10.95
C ASN A 144 -15.83 -75.25 12.10
N ASN A 145 -14.65 -74.68 11.82
CA ASN A 145 -13.96 -73.79 12.74
C ASN A 145 -14.37 -72.35 12.43
N TYR A 146 -15.04 -71.70 13.38
CA TYR A 146 -15.30 -70.27 13.31
C TYR A 146 -15.10 -69.62 14.68
N THR A 147 -14.73 -68.34 14.66
CA THR A 147 -14.54 -67.51 15.84
C THR A 147 -15.70 -66.53 15.96
N GLY A 148 -16.39 -66.57 17.10
CA GLY A 148 -17.46 -65.63 17.45
C GLY A 148 -17.06 -64.76 18.64
N ILE A 149 -17.91 -63.81 19.00
CA ILE A 149 -17.71 -62.96 20.17
C ILE A 149 -18.07 -63.72 21.44
N LYS A 150 -17.28 -63.57 22.51
CA LYS A 150 -17.55 -64.14 23.82
C LYS A 150 -18.03 -63.04 24.79
N LEU A 151 -19.28 -62.61 24.64
CA LEU A 151 -19.96 -61.73 25.59
C LEU A 151 -20.93 -62.56 26.44
N LEU A 152 -20.82 -62.46 27.77
CA LEU A 152 -21.71 -63.11 28.76
C LEU A 152 -21.94 -64.63 28.61
N GLY A 153 -20.88 -65.37 28.26
CA GLY A 153 -20.84 -66.80 28.51
C GLY A 153 -21.53 -67.72 27.51
N ASP A 154 -22.51 -67.30 26.69
CA ASP A 154 -23.22 -68.25 25.79
C ASP A 154 -24.00 -67.69 24.56
N PHE A 155 -23.60 -66.56 23.95
CA PHE A 155 -24.45 -65.95 22.90
C PHE A 155 -23.70 -65.53 21.63
N GLN A 156 -23.99 -66.24 20.55
CA GLN A 156 -23.63 -65.88 19.16
C GLN A 156 -24.82 -65.27 18.40
N GLN A 157 -25.95 -65.01 19.08
CA GLN A 157 -27.18 -64.47 18.50
C GLN A 157 -27.26 -62.96 18.78
N VAL A 158 -27.02 -62.16 17.75
CA VAL A 158 -27.07 -60.68 17.81
C VAL A 158 -28.29 -60.18 17.07
N LEU A 159 -28.82 -59.05 17.51
CA LEU A 159 -29.88 -58.34 16.79
C LEU A 159 -29.28 -57.48 15.68
N TYR A 160 -30.00 -57.42 14.56
CA TYR A 160 -29.75 -56.47 13.50
C TYR A 160 -31.06 -55.87 12.99
N ASP A 161 -30.97 -54.73 12.31
CA ASP A 161 -32.09 -54.11 11.62
C ASP A 161 -32.48 -54.84 10.32
N TYR A 162 -33.77 -55.17 10.20
CA TYR A 162 -34.39 -55.59 8.96
C TYR A 162 -35.77 -54.95 8.79
N ASN A 163 -35.85 -53.91 7.95
CA ASN A 163 -37.08 -53.16 7.67
C ASN A 163 -37.75 -52.60 8.94
N SER A 164 -36.96 -51.99 9.84
CA SER A 164 -37.44 -51.37 11.10
C SER A 164 -37.91 -52.38 12.16
N GLU A 165 -37.70 -53.68 11.92
CA GLU A 165 -37.92 -54.73 12.91
C GLU A 165 -36.59 -55.35 13.35
N ALA A 166 -36.45 -55.62 14.64
CA ALA A 166 -35.28 -56.34 15.14
C ALA A 166 -35.32 -57.80 14.68
N ARG A 167 -34.22 -58.31 14.13
CA ARG A 167 -34.08 -59.72 13.78
C ARG A 167 -32.84 -60.31 14.44
N ALA A 168 -33.03 -61.39 15.19
CA ALA A 168 -31.93 -62.13 15.78
C ALA A 168 -31.26 -63.02 14.75
N ALA A 169 -29.93 -63.02 14.74
CA ALA A 169 -29.17 -63.92 13.90
C ALA A 169 -27.88 -64.36 14.54
N HIS A 170 -27.44 -65.52 14.09
CA HIS A 170 -26.21 -66.10 14.56
C HIS A 170 -25.00 -65.51 13.83
N LEU A 171 -23.93 -65.20 14.55
CA LEU A 171 -22.63 -64.76 14.03
C LEU A 171 -21.84 -65.90 13.32
N ASN A 172 -22.54 -66.95 12.87
CA ASN A 172 -22.00 -67.99 12.03
C ASN A 172 -22.64 -67.85 10.64
N PRO A 173 -21.85 -67.53 9.61
CA PRO A 173 -22.39 -67.27 8.27
C PRO A 173 -23.04 -68.51 7.63
N GLN A 174 -22.82 -69.70 8.17
CA GLN A 174 -23.41 -70.96 7.69
C GLN A 174 -24.78 -71.29 8.31
N LEU A 175 -25.18 -70.58 9.37
CA LEU A 175 -26.48 -70.80 10.03
C LEU A 175 -27.53 -69.84 9.47
N SER A 176 -28.77 -70.31 9.37
CA SER A 176 -29.87 -69.48 8.88
C SER A 176 -30.42 -68.59 9.99
N ASP A 177 -30.51 -67.30 9.69
CA ASP A 177 -31.09 -66.29 10.58
C ASP A 177 -32.59 -66.52 10.88
N LYS A 178 -33.29 -67.40 10.15
CA LYS A 178 -34.75 -67.60 10.27
C LYS A 178 -35.22 -68.28 11.56
N TYR A 179 -34.31 -68.84 12.35
CA TYR A 179 -34.67 -69.74 13.46
C TYR A 179 -34.50 -69.13 14.86
N TYR A 180 -34.07 -67.87 14.97
CA TYR A 180 -33.79 -67.25 16.25
C TYR A 180 -34.88 -66.26 16.63
N THR A 181 -35.47 -66.46 17.82
CA THR A 181 -36.58 -65.66 18.33
C THR A 181 -36.14 -64.56 19.30
N GLU A 182 -34.90 -64.58 19.77
CA GLU A 182 -34.31 -63.57 20.64
C GLU A 182 -32.82 -63.37 20.33
N GLY A 183 -32.29 -62.18 20.56
CA GLY A 183 -30.88 -61.86 20.36
C GLY A 183 -30.40 -60.78 21.34
N ILE A 184 -29.09 -60.66 21.47
CA ILE A 184 -28.45 -59.58 22.25
C ILE A 184 -28.28 -58.35 21.36
N VAL A 185 -28.51 -57.17 21.93
CA VAL A 185 -28.15 -55.90 21.29
C VAL A 185 -26.65 -55.65 21.46
N LEU A 186 -25.97 -55.40 20.35
CA LEU A 186 -24.64 -54.81 20.32
C LEU A 186 -24.78 -53.42 19.71
N PRO A 187 -24.82 -52.36 20.53
CA PRO A 187 -24.99 -51.01 20.03
C PRO A 187 -23.84 -50.62 19.10
N PHE A 188 -24.20 -49.92 18.03
CA PHE A 188 -23.27 -49.48 17.01
C PHE A 188 -23.48 -48.00 16.70
N LEU A 189 -22.38 -47.28 16.46
CA LEU A 189 -22.38 -45.91 15.98
C LEU A 189 -21.66 -45.88 14.63
N TYR A 190 -22.31 -45.39 13.59
CA TYR A 190 -21.71 -45.27 12.26
C TYR A 190 -20.75 -44.09 12.20
N PHE A 191 -19.70 -44.19 11.38
CA PHE A 191 -18.93 -42.99 11.03
C PHE A 191 -19.80 -41.98 10.30
N ALA A 192 -19.65 -40.70 10.63
CA ALA A 192 -20.26 -39.60 9.93
C ALA A 192 -19.62 -39.40 8.54
N LYS A 193 -18.32 -39.71 8.39
CA LYS A 193 -17.53 -39.49 7.17
C LYS A 193 -16.97 -40.81 6.60
N GLU A 194 -16.87 -40.91 5.27
CA GLU A 194 -16.33 -42.10 4.60
C GLU A 194 -14.79 -42.17 4.59
N ASP A 195 -14.07 -41.09 4.90
CA ASP A 195 -12.60 -41.09 4.91
C ASP A 195 -12.05 -41.87 6.11
N LEU A 196 -11.38 -42.99 5.82
CA LEU A 196 -10.77 -43.87 6.82
C LEU A 196 -9.27 -43.60 6.99
N SER A 197 -8.76 -42.45 6.52
CA SER A 197 -7.39 -42.03 6.79
C SER A 197 -7.15 -41.92 8.30
N PRO A 198 -5.96 -42.26 8.82
CA PRO A 198 -5.69 -42.18 10.26
C PRO A 198 -5.99 -40.81 10.87
N ARG A 199 -5.77 -39.72 10.13
CA ARG A 199 -6.11 -38.36 10.57
C ARG A 199 -7.61 -38.11 10.59
N ALA A 200 -8.37 -38.55 9.58
CA ALA A 200 -9.82 -38.45 9.59
C ALA A 200 -10.44 -39.25 10.75
N LEU A 201 -9.96 -40.48 10.98
CA LEU A 201 -10.40 -41.31 12.10
C LEU A 201 -10.11 -40.68 13.46
N PHE A 202 -9.00 -39.96 13.60
CA PHE A 202 -8.70 -39.22 14.83
C PHE A 202 -9.75 -38.12 15.10
N ILE A 203 -10.11 -37.36 14.06
CA ILE A 203 -11.15 -36.34 14.16
C ILE A 203 -12.51 -36.98 14.47
N GLU A 204 -12.86 -38.07 13.80
CA GLU A 204 -14.10 -38.83 14.03
C GLU A 204 -14.23 -39.30 15.49
N ILE A 205 -13.12 -39.73 16.10
CA ILE A 205 -13.08 -40.12 17.53
C ILE A 205 -13.33 -38.92 18.45
N LEU A 206 -12.71 -37.77 18.18
CA LEU A 206 -12.90 -36.53 18.95
C LEU A 206 -14.33 -36.00 18.81
N GLU A 207 -14.86 -35.97 17.59
CA GLU A 207 -16.25 -35.59 17.29
C GLU A 207 -17.24 -36.51 18.01
N SER A 208 -16.95 -37.81 18.12
CA SER A 208 -17.78 -38.76 18.88
C SER A 208 -17.56 -38.70 20.41
N GLY A 209 -16.60 -37.91 20.88
CA GLY A 209 -16.32 -37.72 22.30
C GLY A 209 -15.74 -38.95 23.03
N PHE A 210 -15.15 -39.89 22.29
CA PHE A 210 -14.58 -41.10 22.89
C PHE A 210 -13.13 -40.89 23.32
N THR A 211 -12.68 -41.65 24.32
CA THR A 211 -11.29 -41.64 24.78
C THR A 211 -10.51 -42.82 24.22
N LEU A 212 -9.36 -42.53 23.59
CA LEU A 212 -8.43 -43.56 23.12
C LEU A 212 -7.75 -44.26 24.29
N PHE A 213 -7.64 -45.59 24.17
CA PHE A 213 -6.97 -46.40 25.19
C PHE A 213 -5.51 -45.96 25.37
N GLY A 214 -5.11 -45.68 26.62
CA GLY A 214 -3.79 -45.17 27.00
C GLY A 214 -3.64 -43.65 27.04
N LEU A 215 -4.70 -42.88 26.74
CA LEU A 215 -4.72 -41.40 26.84
C LEU A 215 -5.67 -40.88 27.93
N GLU A 216 -5.99 -41.69 28.93
CA GLU A 216 -6.97 -41.37 29.98
C GLU A 216 -6.53 -40.22 30.89
N ASN A 217 -5.23 -39.94 30.92
CA ASN A 217 -4.63 -38.86 31.70
C ASN A 217 -3.81 -37.92 30.80
N ASP A 218 -4.06 -37.93 29.48
CA ASP A 218 -3.36 -37.04 28.56
C ASP A 218 -4.09 -35.69 28.49
N ASP A 219 -3.47 -34.66 29.09
CA ASP A 219 -4.05 -33.32 29.21
C ASP A 219 -4.38 -32.70 27.83
N ILE A 220 -3.55 -32.96 26.81
CA ILE A 220 -3.73 -32.42 25.45
C ILE A 220 -4.96 -33.06 24.81
N TYR A 221 -5.09 -34.38 24.88
CA TYR A 221 -6.22 -35.11 24.33
C TYR A 221 -7.54 -34.69 24.99
N HIS A 222 -7.56 -34.56 26.31
CA HIS A 222 -8.75 -34.12 27.03
C HIS A 222 -9.09 -32.63 26.78
N THR A 223 -8.09 -31.78 26.54
CA THR A 223 -8.30 -30.40 26.04
C THR A 223 -8.95 -30.41 24.66
N LEU A 224 -8.50 -31.27 23.75
CA LEU A 224 -9.13 -31.43 22.42
C LEU A 224 -10.56 -31.95 22.54
N LEU A 225 -10.82 -32.96 23.37
CA LEU A 225 -12.19 -33.42 23.63
C LEU A 225 -13.09 -32.29 24.16
N LYS A 226 -12.59 -31.49 25.09
CA LYS A 226 -13.36 -30.35 25.60
C LYS A 226 -13.59 -29.28 24.54
N LEU A 227 -12.63 -29.05 23.65
CA LEU A 227 -12.74 -28.10 22.53
C LEU A 227 -13.80 -28.52 21.51
N PHE A 228 -13.83 -29.80 21.11
CA PHE A 228 -14.83 -30.33 20.17
C PHE A 228 -16.25 -30.33 20.74
N HIS A 229 -16.37 -30.36 22.08
CA HIS A 229 -17.64 -30.37 22.80
C HIS A 229 -17.80 -29.14 23.70
N TYR A 230 -17.32 -27.98 23.23
CA TYR A 230 -17.25 -26.77 24.06
C TYR A 230 -18.63 -26.27 24.50
N ASP A 231 -19.61 -26.34 23.60
CA ASP A 231 -21.00 -25.92 23.84
C ASP A 231 -21.76 -26.80 24.85
N MET A 232 -21.17 -27.94 25.23
CA MET A 232 -21.72 -28.87 26.23
C MET A 232 -21.02 -28.64 27.58
N PRO A 233 -21.57 -27.83 28.50
CA PRO A 233 -20.86 -27.35 29.69
C PRO A 233 -20.52 -28.46 30.69
N ASP A 234 -21.30 -29.54 30.72
CA ASP A 234 -21.18 -30.64 31.67
C ASP A 234 -20.15 -31.70 31.25
N LEU A 235 -19.61 -31.61 30.03
CA LEU A 235 -18.64 -32.56 29.48
C LEU A 235 -17.21 -32.06 29.64
N PHE A 236 -16.29 -33.00 29.96
CA PHE A 236 -14.84 -32.81 30.06
C PHE A 236 -14.43 -31.60 30.92
N VAL A 237 -15.13 -31.39 32.04
CA VAL A 237 -15.04 -30.18 32.88
C VAL A 237 -13.61 -29.92 33.38
N ASP A 238 -12.84 -30.97 33.65
CA ASP A 238 -11.47 -30.86 34.17
C ASP A 238 -10.53 -30.13 33.19
N SER A 239 -10.76 -30.23 31.89
CA SER A 239 -9.95 -29.55 30.85
C SER A 239 -10.55 -28.21 30.39
N LYS A 240 -11.61 -27.73 31.06
CA LYS A 240 -12.26 -26.46 30.71
C LYS A 240 -11.29 -25.29 30.79
N GLN A 241 -10.49 -25.21 31.85
CA GLN A 241 -9.56 -24.09 32.04
C GLN A 241 -8.49 -24.03 30.93
N ASP A 242 -7.93 -25.18 30.55
CA ASP A 242 -6.91 -25.25 29.51
C ASP A 242 -7.51 -24.92 28.13
N THR A 243 -8.74 -25.39 27.87
CA THR A 243 -9.50 -25.08 26.65
C THR A 243 -9.86 -23.59 26.58
N ASP A 244 -10.32 -23.00 27.68
CA ASP A 244 -10.61 -21.57 27.79
C ASP A 244 -9.35 -20.74 27.51
N SER A 245 -8.19 -21.18 28.03
CA SER A 245 -6.90 -20.54 27.78
C SER A 245 -6.49 -20.64 26.31
N LEU A 246 -6.70 -21.79 25.66
CA LEU A 246 -6.42 -22.01 24.24
C LEU A 246 -7.28 -21.10 23.35
N ILE A 247 -8.59 -21.03 23.62
CA ILE A 247 -9.53 -20.17 22.91
C ILE A 247 -9.15 -18.69 23.11
N SER A 248 -8.80 -18.28 24.34
CA SER A 248 -8.34 -16.92 24.61
C SER A 248 -7.01 -16.58 23.92
N GLN A 249 -6.07 -17.52 23.83
CA GLN A 249 -4.83 -17.33 23.06
C GLN A 249 -5.14 -17.07 21.59
N PHE A 250 -6.04 -17.85 20.98
CA PHE A 250 -6.40 -17.70 19.57
C PHE A 250 -7.03 -16.34 19.26
N TYR A 251 -8.05 -15.93 20.03
CA TYR A 251 -8.65 -14.59 19.86
C TYR A 251 -7.62 -13.49 20.13
N GLY A 252 -6.72 -13.71 21.09
CA GLY A 252 -5.59 -12.82 21.33
C GLY A 252 -4.69 -12.68 20.12
N GLU A 253 -4.31 -13.78 19.47
CA GLU A 253 -3.49 -13.76 18.26
C GLU A 253 -4.17 -12.99 17.11
N ILE A 254 -5.49 -13.13 16.91
CA ILE A 254 -6.22 -12.33 15.92
C ILE A 254 -6.10 -10.83 16.21
N LEU A 255 -6.40 -10.42 17.45
CA LEU A 255 -6.38 -9.01 17.83
C LEU A 255 -4.96 -8.42 17.74
N LEU A 256 -3.96 -9.15 18.20
CA LEU A 256 -2.57 -8.69 18.21
C LEU A 256 -1.96 -8.58 16.80
N ASN A 257 -2.43 -9.38 15.84
CA ASN A 257 -1.93 -9.40 14.46
C ASN A 257 -2.79 -8.61 13.48
N ILE A 258 -3.84 -7.92 13.94
CA ILE A 258 -4.85 -7.34 13.05
C ILE A 258 -4.24 -6.33 12.06
N ASP A 259 -3.28 -5.51 12.50
CA ASP A 259 -2.58 -4.56 11.62
C ASP A 259 -1.30 -5.14 11.01
N SER A 260 -0.79 -6.26 11.55
CA SER A 260 0.22 -7.07 10.88
C SER A 260 -0.32 -7.63 9.56
N GLN A 261 -1.58 -8.05 9.54
CA GLN A 261 -2.25 -8.49 8.32
C GLN A 261 -2.59 -7.34 7.36
N ARG A 262 -3.02 -6.17 7.88
CA ARG A 262 -3.41 -5.03 7.04
C ARG A 262 -2.25 -4.25 6.44
N ALA A 263 -1.17 -4.06 7.20
CA ALA A 263 -0.11 -3.11 6.86
C ALA A 263 1.31 -3.59 7.23
N ASP A 264 1.52 -4.89 7.45
CA ASP A 264 2.85 -5.45 7.79
C ASP A 264 3.48 -4.80 9.03
N LEU A 265 2.64 -4.38 9.99
CA LEU A 265 3.10 -3.89 11.29
C LEU A 265 3.60 -5.05 12.15
N GLN A 266 4.54 -4.77 13.06
CA GLN A 266 4.90 -5.75 14.08
C GLN A 266 3.68 -6.10 14.94
N PRO A 267 3.48 -7.39 15.28
CA PRO A 267 2.40 -7.79 16.16
C PRO A 267 2.43 -7.00 17.46
N TYR A 268 1.25 -6.64 17.95
CA TYR A 268 1.14 -5.90 19.19
C TYR A 268 1.64 -6.75 20.37
N HIS A 269 2.17 -6.07 21.40
CA HIS A 269 2.59 -6.75 22.62
C HIS A 269 1.36 -7.32 23.34
N SER A 270 1.43 -8.59 23.77
CA SER A 270 0.31 -9.31 24.38
C SER A 270 -0.33 -8.58 25.57
N LYS A 271 0.47 -7.79 26.31
CA LYS A 271 0.02 -6.93 27.42
C LYS A 271 -1.12 -5.96 27.08
N ILE A 272 -1.33 -5.65 25.79
CA ILE A 272 -2.48 -4.84 25.36
C ILE A 272 -3.81 -5.46 25.77
N LEU A 273 -3.89 -6.80 25.88
CA LEU A 273 -5.14 -7.52 26.13
C LEU A 273 -5.45 -7.72 27.62
N ASP A 274 -4.47 -7.70 28.52
CA ASP A 274 -4.66 -7.94 29.96
C ASP A 274 -4.26 -6.75 30.85
N ASP A 275 -3.42 -5.81 30.39
CA ASP A 275 -3.06 -4.62 31.16
C ASP A 275 -4.14 -3.54 31.05
N THR A 276 -4.74 -3.21 32.19
CA THR A 276 -5.75 -2.15 32.33
C THR A 276 -5.30 -0.77 31.87
N ALA A 277 -3.99 -0.51 31.73
CA ALA A 277 -3.46 0.76 31.22
C ALA A 277 -3.32 0.81 29.68
N LEU A 278 -3.46 -0.31 28.97
CA LEU A 278 -3.18 -0.39 27.53
C LEU A 278 -4.45 -0.54 26.69
N GLY A 279 -5.09 -1.71 26.71
CA GLY A 279 -6.36 -2.01 26.04
C GLY A 279 -6.37 -1.95 24.50
N HIS A 280 -7.24 -2.74 23.88
CA HIS A 280 -7.40 -2.83 22.42
C HIS A 280 -8.63 -2.06 21.92
N TRP A 281 -8.52 -1.37 20.77
CA TRP A 281 -9.62 -0.57 20.20
C TRP A 281 -10.78 -1.41 19.69
N SER A 282 -10.53 -2.53 19.01
CA SER A 282 -11.60 -3.40 18.46
C SER A 282 -12.54 -4.02 19.49
N LEU A 283 -12.17 -3.95 20.78
CA LEU A 283 -13.00 -4.40 21.90
C LEU A 283 -13.88 -3.25 22.47
N TRP A 284 -13.70 -2.01 22.00
CA TRP A 284 -14.46 -0.84 22.43
C TRP A 284 -15.62 -0.53 21.48
N GLN A 285 -16.75 -1.19 21.68
CA GLN A 285 -17.82 -1.25 20.68
C GLN A 285 -19.03 -0.37 20.99
N ASP A 286 -18.87 0.58 21.92
CA ASP A 286 -19.96 1.40 22.46
C ASP A 286 -20.57 2.35 21.42
N GLU A 287 -19.78 2.79 20.45
CA GLU A 287 -20.19 3.69 19.36
C GLU A 287 -20.74 2.94 18.14
N LEU A 288 -20.67 1.61 18.13
CA LEU A 288 -21.05 0.78 16.97
C LEU A 288 -22.51 0.33 17.05
N ASN A 289 -23.21 0.35 15.91
CA ASN A 289 -24.48 -0.34 15.78
C ASN A 289 -24.23 -1.85 15.57
N THR A 290 -24.33 -2.61 16.65
CA THR A 290 -23.99 -4.04 16.69
C THR A 290 -25.20 -4.97 16.63
N GLN A 291 -26.36 -4.50 16.13
CA GLN A 291 -27.59 -5.31 16.08
C GLN A 291 -27.44 -6.59 15.25
N ASP A 292 -26.75 -6.50 14.11
CA ASP A 292 -26.53 -7.64 13.20
C ASP A 292 -25.22 -8.38 13.48
N TYR A 293 -24.51 -8.06 14.57
CA TYR A 293 -23.18 -8.64 14.84
C TYR A 293 -23.31 -9.97 15.60
N LEU A 294 -22.39 -10.89 15.30
CA LEU A 294 -22.25 -12.12 16.07
C LEU A 294 -21.57 -11.82 17.40
N THR A 295 -22.08 -12.35 18.50
CA THR A 295 -21.48 -12.18 19.82
C THR A 295 -20.60 -13.39 20.13
N ILE A 296 -19.32 -13.13 20.35
CA ILE A 296 -18.34 -14.11 20.81
C ILE A 296 -18.15 -13.92 22.31
N ASP A 297 -18.41 -14.95 23.10
CA ASP A 297 -18.08 -14.96 24.51
C ASP A 297 -16.58 -15.20 24.68
N LEU A 298 -15.92 -14.32 25.43
CA LEU A 298 -14.49 -14.41 25.73
C LEU A 298 -14.30 -15.20 27.02
N PRO A 299 -13.67 -16.39 27.00
CA PRO A 299 -13.50 -17.20 28.21
C PRO A 299 -12.72 -16.46 29.30
N GLN A 300 -11.69 -15.72 28.88
CA GLN A 300 -10.97 -14.77 29.72
C GLN A 300 -11.33 -13.34 29.33
N LYS A 301 -11.55 -12.49 30.34
CA LYS A 301 -11.83 -11.06 30.10
C LYS A 301 -10.60 -10.39 29.49
N MET A 302 -10.84 -9.56 28.49
CA MET A 302 -9.81 -8.75 27.83
C MET A 302 -10.05 -7.26 28.06
N VAL A 303 -9.02 -6.43 27.90
CA VAL A 303 -9.08 -4.98 28.11
C VAL A 303 -9.43 -4.28 26.79
N ALA A 304 -10.55 -3.57 26.77
CA ALA A 304 -10.93 -2.63 25.73
C ALA A 304 -10.41 -1.23 26.07
N ARG A 305 -10.00 -0.47 25.05
CA ARG A 305 -9.63 0.95 25.17
C ARG A 305 -10.47 1.82 24.26
N ASP A 306 -10.96 2.94 24.80
CA ASP A 306 -11.62 3.96 24.01
C ASP A 306 -10.62 4.58 23.01
N PRO A 307 -10.82 4.44 21.69
CA PRO A 307 -9.97 5.09 20.70
C PRO A 307 -10.01 6.62 20.80
N LYS A 308 -11.08 7.23 21.33
CA LYS A 308 -11.14 8.69 21.57
C LYS A 308 -10.07 9.13 22.58
N SER A 309 -9.74 8.28 23.55
CA SER A 309 -8.66 8.53 24.52
C SER A 309 -7.25 8.37 23.93
N SER A 310 -7.14 7.97 22.65
CA SER A 310 -5.89 7.87 21.90
C SER A 310 -5.71 8.98 20.87
N VAL A 311 -6.66 9.92 20.75
CA VAL A 311 -6.56 11.05 19.84
C VAL A 311 -5.59 12.07 20.42
N HIS A 312 -4.56 12.43 19.63
CA HIS A 312 -3.60 13.48 19.97
C HIS A 312 -4.15 14.85 19.56
N ASP A 313 -3.87 15.88 20.36
CA ASP A 313 -4.07 17.28 19.99
C ASP A 313 -2.86 17.77 19.17
N GLY A 314 -2.56 17.01 18.13
CA GLY A 314 -1.33 17.10 17.35
C GLY A 314 -1.63 17.13 15.86
N VAL A 315 -0.60 17.47 15.07
CA VAL A 315 -0.72 17.66 13.63
C VAL A 315 0.27 16.78 12.88
N VAL A 316 -0.16 16.23 11.75
CA VAL A 316 0.68 15.46 10.84
C VAL A 316 0.87 16.26 9.55
N ALA A 317 2.12 16.47 9.15
CA ALA A 317 2.44 17.04 7.85
C ALA A 317 2.89 15.92 6.89
N ILE A 318 2.28 15.92 5.71
CA ILE A 318 2.58 14.97 4.64
C ILE A 318 3.12 15.76 3.44
N ASP A 319 4.40 15.56 3.14
CA ASP A 319 4.98 15.98 1.88
C ASP A 319 4.81 14.86 0.86
N PHE A 320 3.77 14.97 0.03
CA PHE A 320 3.48 14.01 -1.03
C PHE A 320 4.35 14.34 -2.25
N GLY A 321 5.58 13.81 -2.29
CA GLY A 321 6.54 14.04 -3.37
C GLY A 321 6.36 13.12 -4.58
N THR A 322 7.02 13.46 -5.70
CA THR A 322 6.94 12.66 -6.95
C THR A 322 7.60 11.28 -6.80
N LYS A 323 8.66 11.20 -5.99
CA LYS A 323 9.47 9.98 -5.82
C LYS A 323 9.43 9.43 -4.40
N SER A 324 9.37 10.31 -3.41
CA SER A 324 9.30 9.96 -2.01
C SER A 324 8.22 10.79 -1.32
N THR A 325 7.51 10.17 -0.40
CA THR A 325 6.57 10.81 0.52
C THR A 325 7.21 10.86 1.90
N VAL A 326 7.25 12.05 2.49
CA VAL A 326 7.75 12.25 3.85
C VAL A 326 6.56 12.54 4.77
N VAL A 327 6.55 11.90 5.93
CA VAL A 327 5.54 12.11 6.96
C VAL A 327 6.25 12.55 8.23
N VAL A 328 5.86 13.70 8.77
CA VAL A 328 6.31 14.18 10.08
C VAL A 328 5.10 14.50 10.95
N TYR A 329 5.26 14.41 12.25
CA TYR A 329 4.17 14.69 13.19
C TYR A 329 4.66 15.47 14.40
N GLN A 330 3.75 16.24 14.97
CA GLN A 330 3.89 16.91 16.24
C GLN A 330 2.76 16.44 17.15
N LYS A 331 3.11 15.92 18.34
CA LYS A 331 2.14 15.54 19.39
C LYS A 331 1.88 16.74 20.31
N ASP A 332 1.77 16.49 21.61
CA ASP A 332 1.41 17.49 22.63
C ASP A 332 2.56 18.45 23.02
N ASN A 333 3.72 18.36 22.37
CA ASN A 333 4.90 19.19 22.63
C ASN A 333 5.35 19.95 21.37
N VAL A 334 6.38 20.78 21.50
CA VAL A 334 6.91 21.58 20.38
C VAL A 334 7.79 20.79 19.40
N ASN A 335 8.12 19.54 19.71
CA ASN A 335 9.06 18.75 18.92
C ASN A 335 8.35 18.12 17.72
N ILE A 336 9.06 18.12 16.59
CA ILE A 336 8.61 17.52 15.34
C ILE A 336 9.41 16.24 15.13
N HIS A 337 8.72 15.14 14.84
CA HIS A 337 9.35 13.83 14.65
C HIS A 337 8.99 13.25 13.28
N PRO A 338 9.96 12.71 12.52
CA PRO A 338 9.68 12.01 11.28
C PRO A 338 9.13 10.60 11.52
N MET A 339 8.34 10.09 10.57
CA MET A 339 7.70 8.78 10.63
C MET A 339 8.14 7.88 9.47
N ARG A 340 8.43 6.61 9.79
CA ARG A 340 8.77 5.55 8.83
C ARG A 340 7.49 4.87 8.33
N ILE A 341 7.40 4.60 7.03
CA ILE A 341 6.23 3.98 6.38
C ILE A 341 6.67 2.76 5.57
N GLY A 342 6.07 1.59 5.82
CA GLY A 342 6.26 0.41 4.96
C GLY A 342 7.65 -0.22 5.02
N THR A 343 8.39 -0.09 6.13
CA THR A 343 9.70 -0.74 6.34
C THR A 343 9.60 -2.13 7.01
N GLY A 344 8.40 -2.58 7.37
CA GLY A 344 8.17 -3.83 8.11
C GLY A 344 8.79 -3.77 9.51
N ASP A 345 9.89 -4.51 9.72
CA ASP A 345 10.60 -4.63 11.00
C ASP A 345 11.31 -3.34 11.43
N LEU A 346 10.72 -2.64 12.40
CA LEU A 346 11.21 -1.39 12.98
C LEU A 346 12.43 -1.57 13.92
N SER A 347 12.86 -2.81 14.20
CA SER A 347 13.97 -3.12 15.10
C SER A 347 15.37 -2.98 14.46
N LYS A 348 15.44 -2.75 13.15
CA LYS A 348 16.69 -2.50 12.42
C LYS A 348 17.22 -1.08 12.65
N GLU A 349 18.55 -0.94 12.54
CA GLU A 349 19.29 0.31 12.73
C GLU A 349 18.69 1.45 11.88
N ILE A 350 18.49 2.61 12.50
CA ILE A 350 17.79 3.74 11.90
C ILE A 350 18.76 4.48 10.97
N ALA A 351 18.39 4.65 9.71
CA ALA A 351 19.10 5.48 8.74
C ALA A 351 18.17 6.57 8.19
N ALA A 352 18.72 7.73 7.83
CA ALA A 352 17.94 8.88 7.37
C ALA A 352 17.02 8.56 6.18
N HIS A 353 17.44 7.68 5.27
CA HIS A 353 16.65 7.27 4.10
C HIS A 353 15.42 6.43 4.44
N HIS A 354 15.31 5.86 5.66
CA HIS A 354 14.12 5.13 6.11
C HIS A 354 12.90 6.05 6.36
N TYR A 355 13.12 7.37 6.44
CA TYR A 355 12.06 8.38 6.58
C TYR A 355 11.63 8.98 5.23
N GLU A 356 12.25 8.55 4.14
CA GLU A 356 11.96 8.95 2.77
C GLU A 356 11.26 7.81 2.04
N ASN A 357 9.94 7.74 2.17
CA ASN A 357 9.17 6.57 1.76
C ASN A 357 8.90 6.61 0.25
N PRO A 358 9.34 5.64 -0.58
CA PRO A 358 9.10 5.67 -2.02
C PRO A 358 7.61 5.82 -2.36
N THR A 359 7.26 6.71 -3.29
CA THR A 359 5.87 6.94 -3.71
C THR A 359 5.49 5.95 -4.79
N ILE A 360 5.42 4.68 -4.40
CA ILE A 360 5.20 3.54 -5.28
C ILE A 360 4.21 2.55 -4.65
N MET A 361 3.43 1.91 -5.50
CA MET A 361 2.49 0.84 -5.13
C MET A 361 2.73 -0.38 -6.01
N GLU A 362 2.54 -1.57 -5.47
CA GLU A 362 2.52 -2.83 -6.22
C GLU A 362 1.14 -3.50 -6.08
N PHE A 363 0.55 -3.88 -7.21
CA PHE A 363 -0.77 -4.53 -7.24
C PHE A 363 -0.62 -6.03 -7.47
N ILE A 364 -0.83 -6.83 -6.42
CA ILE A 364 -0.62 -8.28 -6.46
C ILE A 364 -1.95 -8.98 -6.73
N HIS A 365 -2.91 -8.90 -5.79
CA HIS A 365 -4.25 -9.50 -5.88
C HIS A 365 -5.33 -8.41 -5.87
N LEU A 366 -5.40 -7.66 -6.97
CA LEU A 366 -6.22 -6.45 -7.06
C LEU A 366 -7.74 -6.67 -6.87
N ALA A 367 -8.29 -7.82 -7.32
CA ALA A 367 -9.72 -8.09 -7.15
C ALA A 367 -10.11 -8.34 -5.67
N PRO A 368 -9.46 -9.28 -4.95
CA PRO A 368 -9.66 -9.46 -3.52
C PRO A 368 -9.46 -8.16 -2.72
N PHE A 369 -8.41 -7.40 -3.02
CA PHE A 369 -8.14 -6.13 -2.35
C PHE A 369 -9.32 -5.14 -2.47
N ILE A 370 -9.83 -4.92 -3.69
CA ILE A 370 -10.94 -3.99 -3.93
C ILE A 370 -12.19 -4.44 -3.17
N GLN A 371 -12.49 -5.74 -3.18
CA GLN A 371 -13.64 -6.29 -2.46
C GLN A 371 -13.52 -6.06 -0.95
N ALA A 372 -12.35 -6.38 -0.36
CA ALA A 372 -12.09 -6.15 1.05
C ALA A 372 -12.17 -4.66 1.41
N TYR A 373 -11.57 -3.79 0.60
CA TYR A 373 -11.59 -2.34 0.80
C TYR A 373 -13.01 -1.77 0.76
N GLN A 374 -13.88 -2.28 -0.09
CA GLN A 374 -15.27 -1.82 -0.22
C GLN A 374 -16.22 -2.41 0.84
N ALA A 375 -15.82 -3.48 1.55
CA ALA A 375 -16.68 -4.19 2.48
C ALA A 375 -17.08 -3.36 3.71
N GLN A 376 -16.20 -2.48 4.18
CA GLN A 376 -16.40 -1.65 5.37
C GLN A 376 -15.99 -0.19 5.11
N PRO A 377 -16.70 0.79 5.70
CA PRO A 377 -16.38 2.21 5.55
C PRO A 377 -15.10 2.61 6.29
N TYR A 378 -14.76 1.91 7.37
CA TYR A 378 -13.65 2.23 8.26
C TYR A 378 -12.86 0.98 8.62
N ARG A 379 -11.54 1.07 8.56
CA ARG A 379 -10.55 0.01 8.82
C ARG A 379 -10.91 -1.36 8.22
N PRO A 380 -11.17 -1.43 6.89
CA PRO A 380 -11.54 -2.69 6.23
C PRO A 380 -10.48 -3.78 6.40
N ASP A 381 -10.90 -5.04 6.28
CA ASP A 381 -10.02 -6.21 6.45
C ASP A 381 -9.19 -6.52 5.19
N THR A 382 -8.45 -5.50 4.73
CA THR A 382 -7.52 -5.61 3.60
C THR A 382 -6.27 -6.38 4.00
N ARG A 383 -5.61 -7.05 3.06
CA ARG A 383 -4.31 -7.70 3.32
C ARG A 383 -3.20 -6.97 2.58
N TRP A 384 -2.09 -6.70 3.26
CA TRP A 384 -0.94 -6.03 2.64
C TRP A 384 -0.31 -6.89 1.53
N GLN A 385 -0.47 -8.23 1.58
CA GLN A 385 -0.01 -9.13 0.53
C GLN A 385 -0.84 -9.05 -0.76
N ASP A 386 -1.99 -8.36 -0.75
CA ASP A 386 -2.78 -8.12 -1.96
C ASP A 386 -2.33 -6.82 -2.68
N LEU A 387 -1.79 -5.85 -1.93
CA LEU A 387 -1.29 -4.57 -2.43
C LEU A 387 -0.23 -4.00 -1.46
N THR A 388 0.99 -3.78 -1.95
CA THR A 388 2.10 -3.25 -1.14
C THR A 388 2.41 -1.81 -1.52
N ILE A 389 2.97 -1.02 -0.59
CA ILE A 389 3.38 0.37 -0.83
C ILE A 389 4.82 0.63 -0.35
N SER A 390 5.38 1.76 -0.76
CA SER A 390 6.62 2.31 -0.21
C SER A 390 7.82 1.36 -0.33
N HIS A 391 8.60 1.17 0.74
CA HIS A 391 9.82 0.38 0.69
C HIS A 391 9.57 -1.08 0.31
N THR A 392 8.45 -1.68 0.76
CA THR A 392 8.08 -3.05 0.37
C THR A 392 7.89 -3.18 -1.14
N ALA A 393 7.11 -2.29 -1.75
CA ALA A 393 6.90 -2.27 -3.20
C ALA A 393 8.19 -1.94 -3.97
N TYR A 394 8.98 -0.98 -3.49
CA TYR A 394 10.25 -0.60 -4.12
C TYR A 394 11.26 -1.76 -4.12
N ASN A 395 11.41 -2.45 -2.99
CA ASN A 395 12.33 -3.59 -2.87
C ASN A 395 11.88 -4.76 -3.76
N SER A 396 10.57 -5.00 -3.86
CA SER A 396 10.00 -5.99 -4.79
C SER A 396 10.36 -5.65 -6.24
N MET A 397 10.24 -4.38 -6.64
CA MET A 397 10.55 -3.91 -7.99
C MET A 397 12.03 -4.15 -8.39
N GLN A 398 12.99 -3.97 -7.47
CA GLN A 398 14.42 -4.13 -7.76
C GLN A 398 14.84 -5.57 -8.07
N GLY A 399 14.11 -6.57 -7.56
CA GLY A 399 14.36 -7.98 -7.82
C GLY A 399 13.45 -8.62 -8.88
N SER A 400 12.58 -7.84 -9.51
CA SER A 400 11.52 -8.33 -10.39
C SER A 400 11.95 -8.55 -11.84
N GLU A 401 11.36 -9.55 -12.49
CA GLU A 401 11.45 -9.71 -13.96
C GLU A 401 10.73 -8.56 -14.69
N SER A 402 11.18 -8.24 -15.91
CA SER A 402 10.61 -7.16 -16.74
C SER A 402 9.11 -7.32 -17.04
N SER A 403 8.62 -8.57 -17.03
CA SER A 403 7.21 -8.92 -17.19
C SER A 403 6.30 -8.37 -16.08
N LYS A 404 6.85 -8.19 -14.86
CA LYS A 404 6.12 -7.70 -13.68
C LYS A 404 6.18 -6.18 -13.51
N PHE A 405 6.97 -5.48 -14.31
CA PHE A 405 7.22 -4.04 -14.10
C PHE A 405 5.93 -3.18 -14.17
N ASN A 406 4.93 -3.60 -14.94
CA ASN A 406 3.65 -2.89 -15.07
C ASN A 406 2.73 -3.06 -13.84
N THR A 407 3.06 -3.95 -12.90
CA THR A 407 2.29 -4.10 -11.66
C THR A 407 2.67 -3.07 -10.61
N PHE A 408 3.70 -2.27 -10.90
CA PHE A 408 4.12 -1.15 -10.08
C PHE A 408 3.58 0.17 -10.63
N LEU A 409 3.17 1.06 -9.74
CA LEU A 409 2.76 2.42 -10.06
C LEU A 409 3.56 3.42 -9.23
N ASP A 410 4.47 4.14 -9.88
CA ASP A 410 5.41 5.12 -9.29
C ASP A 410 5.15 6.57 -9.73
N ALA A 411 4.01 6.81 -10.39
CA ALA A 411 3.70 8.08 -11.06
C ALA A 411 2.40 8.75 -10.55
N LEU A 412 2.03 8.52 -9.28
CA LEU A 412 0.79 9.03 -8.69
C LEU A 412 0.69 10.56 -8.77
N LYS A 413 1.72 11.28 -8.30
CA LYS A 413 1.75 12.75 -8.33
C LYS A 413 1.74 13.30 -9.76
N GLN A 414 2.47 12.65 -10.68
CA GLN A 414 2.51 13.06 -12.08
C GLN A 414 1.16 12.89 -12.79
N TRP A 415 0.40 11.86 -12.44
CA TRP A 415 -0.96 11.66 -12.95
C TRP A 415 -1.93 12.71 -12.41
N ALA A 416 -1.83 13.08 -11.13
CA ALA A 416 -2.64 14.14 -10.56
C ALA A 416 -2.38 15.50 -11.23
N GLY A 417 -1.12 15.81 -11.53
CA GLY A 417 -0.71 17.10 -12.10
C GLY A 417 -0.94 17.29 -13.61
N ASP A 418 -1.13 16.21 -14.39
CA ASP A 418 -1.31 16.28 -15.84
C ASP A 418 -2.76 16.00 -16.24
N LYS A 419 -3.45 17.04 -16.70
CA LYS A 419 -4.86 17.03 -17.13
C LYS A 419 -5.19 16.02 -18.24
N ASN A 420 -4.21 15.59 -19.02
CA ASN A 420 -4.44 14.67 -20.14
C ASN A 420 -3.89 13.28 -19.88
N ARG A 421 -3.16 13.09 -18.76
CA ARG A 421 -2.50 11.83 -18.47
C ARG A 421 -3.51 10.79 -18.03
N LYS A 422 -3.54 9.69 -18.78
CA LYS A 422 -4.26 8.47 -18.39
C LYS A 422 -3.29 7.54 -17.66
N LEU A 423 -3.81 6.75 -16.72
CA LEU A 423 -3.07 5.70 -16.06
C LEU A 423 -3.66 4.34 -16.35
N LYS A 424 -2.84 3.31 -16.20
CA LYS A 424 -3.27 1.92 -16.27
C LYS A 424 -2.70 1.19 -15.07
N VAL A 425 -3.56 0.55 -14.29
CA VAL A 425 -3.19 -0.30 -13.17
C VAL A 425 -3.30 -1.76 -13.62
N VAL A 426 -2.24 -2.53 -13.41
CA VAL A 426 -2.19 -3.95 -13.78
C VAL A 426 -1.90 -4.76 -12.52
N GLY A 427 -2.78 -5.71 -12.17
CA GLY A 427 -2.50 -6.68 -11.13
C GLY A 427 -1.67 -7.85 -11.66
N GLN A 428 -0.83 -8.46 -10.81
CA GLN A 428 -0.06 -9.67 -11.16
C GLN A 428 -0.94 -10.82 -11.69
N HIS A 429 -2.21 -10.85 -11.28
CA HIS A 429 -3.20 -11.87 -11.67
C HIS A 429 -4.10 -11.44 -12.84
N GLY A 430 -3.65 -10.50 -13.68
CA GLY A 430 -4.27 -10.17 -14.96
C GLY A 430 -5.44 -9.17 -14.91
N LYS A 431 -5.87 -8.70 -13.74
CA LYS A 431 -6.86 -7.61 -13.65
C LYS A 431 -6.23 -6.30 -14.11
N VAL A 432 -6.86 -5.63 -15.07
CA VAL A 432 -6.41 -4.33 -15.60
C VAL A 432 -7.50 -3.29 -15.34
N ILE A 433 -7.10 -2.10 -14.86
CA ILE A 433 -7.98 -0.95 -14.67
C ILE A 433 -7.39 0.22 -15.47
N ASP A 434 -8.15 0.71 -16.45
CA ASP A 434 -7.84 1.95 -17.15
C ASP A 434 -8.40 3.13 -16.35
N LEU A 435 -7.53 4.05 -15.95
CA LEU A 435 -7.88 5.25 -15.19
C LEU A 435 -7.92 6.47 -16.12
N PRO A 436 -9.01 7.25 -16.12
CA PRO A 436 -9.08 8.51 -16.86
C PRO A 436 -8.09 9.55 -16.27
N PRO A 437 -7.98 10.74 -16.87
CA PRO A 437 -7.30 11.85 -16.22
C PRO A 437 -7.83 12.12 -14.83
N PHE A 438 -6.95 12.55 -13.92
CA PHE A 438 -7.27 12.60 -12.49
C PHE A 438 -8.53 13.40 -12.18
N LEU A 439 -8.75 14.55 -12.83
CA LEU A 439 -9.95 15.37 -12.61
C LEU A 439 -11.25 14.72 -13.11
N GLU A 440 -11.18 13.84 -14.11
CA GLU A 440 -12.33 13.15 -14.70
C GLU A 440 -12.76 11.89 -13.91
N LEU A 441 -11.91 11.38 -13.01
CA LEU A 441 -12.20 10.22 -12.17
C LEU A 441 -13.45 10.44 -11.29
N ALA A 442 -14.43 9.52 -11.32
CA ALA A 442 -15.61 9.62 -10.48
C ALA A 442 -15.31 9.22 -9.02
N ASP A 443 -16.16 9.63 -8.08
CA ASP A 443 -15.95 9.41 -6.64
C ASP A 443 -16.05 7.95 -6.19
N ASP A 444 -16.73 7.11 -6.97
CA ASP A 444 -16.95 5.68 -6.71
C ASP A 444 -15.98 4.76 -7.48
N GLU A 445 -15.12 5.35 -8.32
CA GLU A 445 -14.10 4.63 -9.07
C GLU A 445 -12.84 4.35 -8.25
N PHE A 446 -12.03 3.38 -8.72
CA PHE A 446 -10.78 3.03 -8.06
C PHE A 446 -9.78 4.19 -8.11
N ASN A 447 -9.49 4.80 -6.95
CA ASN A 447 -8.55 5.90 -6.84
C ASN A 447 -7.24 5.46 -6.14
N PRO A 448 -6.12 5.26 -6.87
CA PRO A 448 -4.89 4.80 -6.24
C PRO A 448 -4.28 5.81 -5.26
N ILE A 449 -4.60 7.11 -5.37
CA ILE A 449 -4.14 8.13 -4.41
C ILE A 449 -4.87 7.98 -3.08
N GLU A 450 -6.18 7.71 -3.11
CA GLU A 450 -6.98 7.40 -1.91
C GLU A 450 -6.47 6.13 -1.22
N ILE A 451 -6.17 5.08 -2.00
CA ILE A 451 -5.61 3.83 -1.46
C ILE A 451 -4.22 4.06 -0.84
N TYR A 452 -3.36 4.85 -1.48
CA TYR A 452 -2.05 5.20 -0.91
C TYR A 452 -2.22 5.93 0.44
N ALA A 453 -3.12 6.93 0.50
CA ALA A 453 -3.43 7.65 1.73
C ALA A 453 -4.03 6.76 2.82
N TYR A 454 -4.83 5.75 2.45
CA TYR A 454 -5.32 4.73 3.39
C TYR A 454 -4.18 3.96 4.06
N TYR A 455 -3.20 3.48 3.29
CA TYR A 455 -2.04 2.80 3.88
C TYR A 455 -1.19 3.74 4.74
N LEU A 456 -0.94 4.98 4.30
CA LEU A 456 -0.28 6.00 5.15
C LEU A 456 -1.02 6.14 6.48
N GLY A 457 -2.35 6.24 6.43
CA GLY A 457 -3.22 6.32 7.58
C GLY A 457 -3.09 5.12 8.53
N LEU A 458 -2.94 3.89 8.04
CA LEU A 458 -2.71 2.70 8.88
C LEU A 458 -1.36 2.75 9.60
N TYR A 459 -0.29 3.22 8.93
CA TYR A 459 1.02 3.40 9.56
C TYR A 459 1.01 4.55 10.58
N ILE A 460 0.26 5.62 10.32
CA ILE A 460 0.12 6.78 11.22
C ILE A 460 -0.74 6.43 12.44
N ASN A 461 -1.92 5.82 12.22
CA ASN A 461 -2.98 5.63 13.21
C ASN A 461 -3.10 4.17 13.67
N ASN A 462 -2.33 3.79 14.69
CA ASN A 462 -2.29 2.43 15.23
C ASN A 462 -2.16 2.44 16.76
N LEU A 463 -2.33 1.29 17.43
CA LEU A 463 -2.38 1.24 18.91
C LEU A 463 -1.11 1.74 19.59
N ASN A 464 0.05 1.64 18.94
CA ASN A 464 1.32 2.12 19.48
C ASN A 464 1.47 3.64 19.31
N ASN A 465 0.97 4.19 18.20
CA ASN A 465 1.14 5.60 17.86
C ASN A 465 0.03 6.49 18.41
N GLY A 466 -1.21 5.99 18.51
CA GLY A 466 -2.42 6.76 18.75
C GLY A 466 -3.10 7.18 17.45
N ILE A 467 -3.94 8.22 17.51
CA ILE A 467 -4.74 8.71 16.39
C ILE A 467 -4.49 10.20 16.18
N PHE A 468 -4.32 10.61 14.92
CA PHE A 468 -4.29 12.01 14.52
C PHE A 468 -5.52 12.34 13.66
N LEU A 469 -6.07 13.53 13.84
CA LEU A 469 -7.22 14.01 13.06
C LEU A 469 -6.88 15.24 12.21
N ASP A 470 -5.78 15.94 12.49
CA ASP A 470 -5.38 17.13 11.74
C ASP A 470 -4.15 16.87 10.87
N TYR A 471 -4.34 17.06 9.56
CA TYR A 471 -3.32 16.82 8.54
C TYR A 471 -3.07 18.09 7.73
N ILE A 472 -1.81 18.29 7.32
CA ILE A 472 -1.37 19.38 6.45
C ILE A 472 -0.62 18.78 5.26
N MET A 473 -0.94 19.25 4.06
CA MET A 473 -0.26 18.84 2.82
C MET A 473 0.37 20.02 2.09
N SER A 474 1.57 19.81 1.54
CA SER A 474 2.22 20.72 0.59
C SER A 474 1.73 20.45 -0.83
N PHE A 475 1.81 21.48 -1.67
CA PHE A 475 1.53 21.37 -3.11
C PHE A 475 2.54 22.22 -3.92
N PRO A 476 2.85 21.81 -5.16
CA PRO A 476 3.56 22.67 -6.09
C PRO A 476 2.74 23.93 -6.41
N VAL A 477 3.41 25.08 -6.52
CA VAL A 477 2.78 26.38 -6.86
C VAL A 477 2.06 26.32 -8.21
N THR A 478 2.52 25.45 -9.12
CA THR A 478 2.00 25.31 -10.48
C THR A 478 0.66 24.57 -10.57
N TYR A 479 0.17 23.96 -9.48
CA TYR A 479 -1.05 23.16 -9.53
C TYR A 479 -2.31 24.03 -9.51
N GLU A 480 -3.24 23.69 -10.41
CA GLU A 480 -4.55 24.30 -10.42
C GLU A 480 -5.32 23.98 -9.14
N VAL A 481 -6.18 24.90 -8.72
CA VAL A 481 -6.97 24.78 -7.49
C VAL A 481 -7.80 23.50 -7.47
N ALA A 482 -8.45 23.17 -8.60
CA ALA A 482 -9.24 21.95 -8.74
C ALA A 482 -8.43 20.65 -8.53
N VAL A 483 -7.17 20.61 -8.97
CA VAL A 483 -6.28 19.46 -8.74
C VAL A 483 -5.92 19.34 -7.26
N ARG A 484 -5.59 20.48 -6.62
CA ARG A 484 -5.26 20.53 -5.18
C ARG A 484 -6.44 20.08 -4.33
N ASP A 485 -7.65 20.58 -4.61
CA ASP A 485 -8.86 20.22 -3.87
C ASP A 485 -9.16 18.73 -4.00
N LYS A 486 -9.09 18.17 -5.22
CA LYS A 486 -9.32 16.74 -5.44
C LYS A 486 -8.26 15.85 -4.77
N LEU A 487 -7.01 16.30 -4.69
CA LEU A 487 -5.96 15.61 -3.94
C LEU A 487 -6.28 15.59 -2.44
N ILE A 488 -6.67 16.74 -1.87
CA ILE A 488 -7.08 16.85 -0.46
C ILE A 488 -8.24 15.92 -0.17
N ASP A 489 -9.27 15.92 -1.00
CA ASP A 489 -10.43 15.05 -0.84
C ASP A 489 -10.06 13.57 -0.93
N SER A 490 -9.18 13.20 -1.87
CA SER A 490 -8.68 11.83 -2.01
C SER A 490 -7.91 11.38 -0.77
N PHE A 491 -7.01 12.23 -0.25
CA PHE A 491 -6.27 11.95 0.97
C PHE A 491 -7.18 11.88 2.19
N LYS A 492 -8.13 12.80 2.32
CA LYS A 492 -9.11 12.83 3.40
C LYS A 492 -9.94 11.54 3.44
N LYS A 493 -10.42 11.06 2.29
CA LYS A 493 -11.14 9.77 2.17
C LYS A 493 -10.27 8.61 2.62
N GLY A 494 -9.04 8.51 2.10
CA GLY A 494 -8.11 7.42 2.45
C GLY A 494 -7.74 7.40 3.92
N LEU A 495 -7.33 8.55 4.47
CA LEU A 495 -6.97 8.72 5.89
C LEU A 495 -8.16 8.43 6.82
N ALA A 496 -9.35 8.96 6.51
CA ALA A 496 -10.55 8.67 7.30
C ALA A 496 -10.90 7.17 7.29
N LYS A 497 -10.74 6.50 6.13
CA LYS A 497 -10.97 5.06 5.99
C LYS A 497 -9.97 4.20 6.77
N SER A 498 -8.80 4.73 7.12
CA SER A 498 -7.82 4.01 7.96
C SER A 498 -8.17 3.99 9.45
N LEU A 499 -9.07 4.88 9.90
CA LEU A 499 -9.44 5.02 11.31
C LEU A 499 -10.33 3.85 11.78
N PRO A 500 -10.24 3.47 13.07
CA PRO A 500 -11.13 2.45 13.64
C PRO A 500 -12.58 2.95 13.70
N ALA A 501 -13.53 2.09 13.33
CA ALA A 501 -14.96 2.41 13.38
C ALA A 501 -15.44 2.75 14.81
N GLU A 502 -14.77 2.16 15.80
CA GLU A 502 -14.98 2.34 17.25
C GLU A 502 -14.79 3.79 17.72
N LEU A 503 -14.12 4.64 16.92
CA LEU A 503 -14.00 6.08 17.19
C LEU A 503 -15.34 6.83 17.07
N GLY A 504 -16.29 6.25 16.31
CA GLY A 504 -17.58 6.83 16.00
C GLY A 504 -17.54 7.81 14.84
N GLU A 505 -18.58 7.79 13.99
CA GLU A 505 -18.64 8.62 12.78
C GLU A 505 -18.49 10.13 13.05
N GLN A 506 -19.03 10.62 14.17
CA GLN A 506 -18.96 12.04 14.50
C GLN A 506 -17.52 12.52 14.70
N THR A 507 -16.70 11.72 15.36
CA THR A 507 -15.29 12.03 15.60
C THR A 507 -14.47 11.84 14.31
N ILE A 508 -14.73 10.78 13.55
CA ILE A 508 -14.05 10.57 12.25
C ILE A 508 -14.31 11.74 11.29
N LYS A 509 -15.53 12.31 11.29
CA LYS A 509 -15.87 13.49 10.48
C LYS A 509 -15.12 14.77 10.87
N GLN A 510 -14.50 14.82 12.06
CA GLN A 510 -13.65 15.94 12.47
C GLN A 510 -12.28 15.91 11.77
N LEU A 511 -11.90 14.78 11.15
CA LEU A 511 -10.65 14.68 10.41
C LEU A 511 -10.56 15.79 9.36
N SER A 512 -9.48 16.54 9.43
CA SER A 512 -9.18 17.67 8.57
C SER A 512 -7.90 17.41 7.77
N VAL A 513 -7.93 17.80 6.50
CA VAL A 513 -6.74 17.83 5.65
C VAL A 513 -6.71 19.24 5.07
N SER A 514 -5.73 20.03 5.50
CA SER A 514 -5.61 21.44 5.12
C SER A 514 -4.44 21.67 4.18
N LYS A 515 -4.52 22.77 3.44
CA LYS A 515 -3.43 23.25 2.56
C LYS A 515 -2.38 23.93 3.44
N GLY A 516 -1.15 23.44 3.40
CA GLY A 516 -0.02 24.15 3.99
C GLY A 516 0.59 25.17 3.03
N ALA A 517 1.73 25.72 3.42
CA ALA A 517 2.56 26.53 2.55
C ALA A 517 3.00 25.75 1.29
N SER A 518 3.40 26.46 0.24
CA SER A 518 4.00 25.83 -0.92
C SER A 518 5.28 25.06 -0.54
N GLU A 519 5.61 24.00 -1.27
CA GLU A 519 6.81 23.18 -1.05
C GLU A 519 8.09 24.03 -0.84
N PRO A 520 8.44 24.98 -1.74
CA PRO A 520 9.66 25.75 -1.58
C PRO A 520 9.58 26.78 -0.44
N ALA A 521 8.40 27.35 -0.15
CA ALA A 521 8.24 28.27 0.99
C ALA A 521 8.37 27.54 2.33
N ALA A 522 7.82 26.32 2.44
CA ALA A 522 7.99 25.48 3.60
C ALA A 522 9.47 25.11 3.80
N TYR A 523 10.18 24.74 2.73
CA TYR A 523 11.63 24.48 2.80
C TYR A 523 12.43 25.72 3.22
N ALA A 524 12.14 26.89 2.62
CA ALA A 524 12.81 28.14 2.95
C ALA A 524 12.71 28.44 4.46
N LEU A 525 11.51 28.24 5.02
CA LEU A 525 11.26 28.48 6.43
C LEU A 525 12.12 27.58 7.33
N THR A 526 12.19 26.30 7.01
CA THR A 526 13.05 25.35 7.73
C THR A 526 14.53 25.70 7.58
N ALA A 527 14.97 26.10 6.39
CA ALA A 527 16.35 26.50 6.15
C ALA A 527 16.73 27.76 6.94
N LEU A 528 15.88 28.80 6.93
CA LEU A 528 16.08 30.02 7.70
C LEU A 528 16.26 29.72 9.20
N GLN A 529 15.42 28.83 9.75
CA GLN A 529 15.50 28.42 11.15
C GLN A 529 16.77 27.61 11.47
N GLU A 530 17.11 26.61 10.66
CA GLU A 530 18.30 25.76 10.89
C GLU A 530 19.62 26.53 10.75
N TYR A 531 19.68 27.52 9.86
CA TYR A 531 20.84 28.38 9.72
C TYR A 531 20.87 29.55 10.73
N GLY A 532 19.87 29.67 11.60
CA GLY A 532 19.78 30.72 12.62
C GLY A 532 19.62 32.14 12.04
N LEU A 533 18.96 32.25 10.89
CA LEU A 533 18.72 33.49 10.17
C LEU A 533 17.40 34.11 10.64
N GLU A 534 17.47 34.86 11.74
CA GLU A 534 16.32 35.54 12.35
C GLU A 534 16.38 37.04 12.10
N PRO A 535 15.37 37.65 11.45
CA PRO A 535 15.34 39.09 11.20
C PRO A 535 15.14 39.84 12.50
N GLN A 536 15.86 40.96 12.69
CA GLN A 536 15.69 41.79 13.88
C GLN A 536 15.11 43.17 13.55
N GLY A 537 13.99 43.51 14.19
CA GLY A 537 13.36 44.82 14.08
C GLY A 537 12.88 45.15 12.66
N CYS A 538 13.56 46.07 11.97
CA CYS A 538 13.19 46.49 10.61
C CYS A 538 13.97 45.75 9.50
N GLU A 539 14.83 44.79 9.88
CA GLU A 539 15.59 43.98 8.93
C GLU A 539 14.66 43.13 8.06
N ARG A 540 15.06 42.97 6.80
CA ARG A 540 14.39 42.10 5.83
C ARG A 540 15.41 41.14 5.25
N ILE A 541 15.21 39.86 5.49
CA ILE A 541 16.06 38.81 4.93
C ILE A 541 15.48 38.40 3.57
N PHE A 542 16.20 38.73 2.51
CA PHE A 542 15.85 38.31 1.16
C PHE A 542 16.35 36.89 0.93
N TYR A 543 15.46 36.00 0.54
CA TYR A 543 15.81 34.61 0.27
C TYR A 543 15.39 34.17 -1.12
N SER A 544 16.03 33.11 -1.56
CA SER A 544 15.71 32.39 -2.78
C SER A 544 15.98 30.90 -2.55
N VAL A 545 15.12 30.05 -3.11
CA VAL A 545 15.25 28.59 -3.04
C VAL A 545 15.48 28.06 -4.45
N PHE A 546 16.50 27.22 -4.60
CA PHE A 546 16.72 26.41 -5.79
C PHE A 546 16.44 24.95 -5.42
N ASP A 547 15.20 24.50 -5.60
CA ASP A 547 14.78 23.14 -5.25
C ASP A 547 15.05 22.18 -6.39
N PHE A 548 16.21 21.51 -6.33
CA PHE A 548 16.63 20.54 -7.31
C PHE A 548 16.18 19.13 -6.92
N GLY A 549 14.94 18.82 -7.30
CA GLY A 549 14.31 17.54 -7.04
C GLY A 549 14.73 16.41 -7.99
N GLY A 550 14.07 15.26 -7.82
CA GLY A 550 14.29 14.10 -8.69
C GLY A 550 13.71 14.26 -10.10
N GLY A 551 12.61 14.99 -10.26
CA GLY A 551 11.89 15.10 -11.54
C GLY A 551 11.75 16.52 -12.09
N THR A 552 11.90 17.54 -11.27
CA THR A 552 11.77 18.96 -11.64
C THR A 552 12.72 19.78 -10.78
N THR A 553 12.97 21.01 -11.22
CA THR A 553 13.61 22.03 -10.39
C THR A 553 12.67 23.20 -10.26
N ASP A 554 12.39 23.63 -9.04
CA ASP A 554 11.46 24.72 -8.75
C ASP A 554 12.19 25.86 -8.03
N PHE A 555 11.83 27.11 -8.36
CA PHE A 555 12.42 28.31 -7.77
C PHE A 555 11.37 29.08 -7.00
N ASP A 556 11.74 29.57 -5.82
CA ASP A 556 10.91 30.47 -5.03
C ASP A 556 11.74 31.64 -4.52
N PHE A 557 11.14 32.82 -4.51
CA PHE A 557 11.78 34.07 -4.15
C PHE A 557 10.90 34.84 -3.17
N GLY A 558 11.50 35.32 -2.08
CA GLY A 558 10.74 35.94 -1.01
C GLY A 558 11.55 36.77 -0.02
N ILE A 559 10.83 37.26 0.98
CA ILE A 559 11.35 38.07 2.08
C ILE A 559 10.86 37.50 3.40
N TYR A 560 11.73 37.48 4.40
CA TYR A 560 11.46 37.07 5.77
C TYR A 560 11.75 38.22 6.74
N TYR A 561 10.75 38.61 7.55
CA TYR A 561 10.84 39.81 8.41
C TYR A 561 9.88 39.75 9.61
N GLU A 562 10.06 40.64 10.60
CA GLU A 562 9.12 40.77 11.74
C GLU A 562 7.82 41.50 11.34
N PRO A 563 6.64 41.10 11.85
CA PRO A 563 5.40 41.77 11.50
C PRO A 563 5.40 43.27 11.84
N THR A 564 4.92 44.09 10.92
CA THR A 564 4.82 45.55 11.12
C THR A 564 3.45 45.98 11.65
N ASP A 565 2.39 45.20 11.41
CA ASP A 565 1.04 45.46 11.94
C ASP A 565 0.95 45.05 13.41
N VAL A 566 0.41 45.95 14.26
CA VAL A 566 0.21 45.74 15.71
C VAL A 566 -0.60 44.47 16.02
N ARG A 567 -1.56 44.11 15.16
CA ARG A 567 -2.36 42.89 15.31
C ARG A 567 -1.50 41.65 15.05
N ASP A 568 -0.67 41.70 14.01
CA ASP A 568 0.18 40.59 13.62
C ASP A 568 1.33 40.39 14.59
N GLN A 569 1.92 41.47 15.13
CA GLN A 569 2.96 41.44 16.17
C GLN A 569 2.55 40.68 17.44
N ARG A 570 1.24 40.60 17.74
CA ARG A 570 0.75 39.81 18.88
C ARG A 570 0.64 38.32 18.57
N ARG A 571 0.43 37.96 17.30
CA ARG A 571 0.09 36.60 16.87
C ARG A 571 1.29 35.86 16.30
N PHE A 572 2.14 36.57 15.56
CA PHE A 572 3.24 36.01 14.79
C PHE A 572 4.56 36.59 15.29
N ASP A 573 5.58 35.75 15.31
CA ASP A 573 6.97 36.16 15.50
C ASP A 573 7.55 36.68 14.18
N TYR A 574 7.19 36.04 13.06
CA TYR A 574 7.73 36.35 11.74
C TYR A 574 6.68 36.29 10.64
N VAL A 575 6.95 37.00 9.55
CA VAL A 575 6.21 36.97 8.28
C VAL A 575 7.16 36.49 7.18
N ILE A 576 6.70 35.51 6.41
CA ILE A 576 7.35 35.07 5.17
C ILE A 576 6.45 35.42 4.00
N GLU A 577 6.95 36.29 3.11
CA GLU A 577 6.29 36.69 1.87
C GLU A 577 7.03 36.08 0.70
N HIS A 578 6.31 35.52 -0.26
CA HIS A 578 6.92 35.02 -1.50
C HIS A 578 6.13 35.53 -2.71
N PHE A 579 6.84 36.01 -3.73
CA PHE A 579 6.27 36.84 -4.82
C PHE A 579 6.89 36.56 -6.20
N GLY A 580 7.78 35.58 -6.30
CA GLY A 580 8.29 35.11 -7.58
C GLY A 580 8.46 33.60 -7.57
N ALA A 581 7.91 32.95 -8.59
CA ALA A 581 8.06 31.52 -8.81
C ALA A 581 8.56 31.25 -10.24
N GLY A 582 9.51 30.33 -10.33
CA GLY A 582 10.09 29.84 -11.59
C GLY A 582 10.39 28.36 -11.50
N GLY A 583 10.99 27.81 -12.54
CA GLY A 583 11.42 26.43 -12.53
C GLY A 583 11.84 25.90 -13.89
N ASP A 584 12.25 24.65 -13.90
CA ASP A 584 12.64 23.88 -15.08
C ASP A 584 12.14 22.44 -14.90
N LYS A 585 11.09 22.09 -15.66
CA LYS A 585 10.40 20.80 -15.58
C LYS A 585 11.23 19.62 -16.10
N PHE A 586 12.32 19.90 -16.82
CA PHE A 586 13.20 18.87 -17.38
C PHE A 586 14.56 18.83 -16.67
N LEU A 587 14.79 19.71 -15.69
CA LEU A 587 15.96 19.65 -14.83
C LEU A 587 15.58 18.90 -13.56
N GLY A 588 15.98 17.65 -13.44
CA GLY A 588 15.79 16.82 -12.26
C GLY A 588 16.75 15.64 -12.30
N GLY A 589 17.10 15.05 -11.15
CA GLY A 589 18.07 13.94 -11.11
C GLY A 589 17.74 12.77 -12.07
N GLU A 590 16.47 12.38 -12.19
CA GLU A 590 16.04 11.32 -13.11
C GLU A 590 16.02 11.78 -14.57
N ASN A 591 15.58 13.01 -14.86
CA ASN A 591 15.66 13.54 -16.23
C ASN A 591 17.11 13.61 -16.70
N LEU A 592 18.04 13.95 -15.80
CA LEU A 592 19.47 13.91 -16.11
C LEU A 592 19.95 12.47 -16.40
N LEU A 593 19.52 11.48 -15.61
CA LEU A 593 19.82 10.07 -15.90
C LEU A 593 19.25 9.61 -17.24
N GLU A 594 17.99 9.97 -17.55
CA GLU A 594 17.35 9.66 -18.83
C GLU A 594 18.07 10.37 -20.00
N LEU A 595 18.55 11.59 -19.80
CA LEU A 595 19.34 12.35 -20.76
C LEU A 595 20.68 11.65 -21.06
N LEU A 596 21.39 11.19 -20.02
CA LEU A 596 22.62 10.42 -20.17
C LEU A 596 22.36 9.09 -20.88
N ALA A 597 21.31 8.37 -20.46
CA ALA A 597 20.92 7.10 -21.09
C ALA A 597 20.62 7.28 -22.59
N PHE A 598 19.90 8.34 -22.96
CA PHE A 598 19.61 8.66 -24.36
C PHE A 598 20.87 8.94 -25.18
N GLU A 599 21.82 9.73 -24.68
CA GLU A 599 23.06 10.01 -25.41
C GLU A 599 23.97 8.78 -25.52
N ILE A 600 24.03 7.93 -24.49
CA ILE A 600 24.76 6.65 -24.54
C ILE A 600 24.15 5.71 -25.59
N PHE A 601 22.83 5.51 -25.58
CA PHE A 601 22.19 4.66 -26.58
C PHE A 601 22.36 5.20 -28.00
N LYS A 602 22.28 6.52 -28.18
CA LYS A 602 22.52 7.17 -29.47
C LYS A 602 23.96 7.00 -29.96
N ALA A 603 24.95 7.05 -29.06
CA ALA A 603 26.34 6.74 -29.40
C ALA A 603 26.51 5.28 -29.82
N ASN A 604 25.77 4.36 -29.19
CA ASN A 604 25.81 2.91 -29.43
C ASN A 604 24.80 2.40 -30.49
N LYS A 605 24.22 3.30 -31.30
CA LYS A 605 23.09 3.00 -32.20
C LYS A 605 23.29 1.82 -33.15
N SER A 606 24.51 1.60 -33.65
CA SER A 606 24.79 0.51 -34.60
C SER A 606 24.62 -0.86 -33.94
N ARG A 607 25.18 -1.06 -32.74
CA ARG A 607 25.06 -2.32 -31.98
C ARG A 607 23.62 -2.59 -31.57
N LEU A 608 22.89 -1.56 -31.13
CA LEU A 608 21.49 -1.67 -30.75
C LEU A 608 20.60 -2.06 -31.93
N LEU A 609 20.87 -1.50 -33.12
CA LEU A 609 20.12 -1.79 -34.33
C LEU A 609 20.31 -3.25 -34.78
N GLU A 610 21.55 -3.76 -34.71
CA GLU A 610 21.87 -5.16 -35.03
C GLU A 610 21.09 -6.16 -34.16
N HIS A 611 20.88 -5.82 -32.89
CA HIS A 611 20.18 -6.69 -31.92
C HIS A 611 18.69 -6.37 -31.80
N GLY A 612 18.18 -5.38 -32.54
CA GLY A 612 16.77 -4.98 -32.48
C GLY A 612 16.34 -4.42 -31.11
N ILE A 613 17.27 -3.82 -30.38
CA ILE A 613 17.04 -3.22 -29.06
C ILE A 613 16.54 -1.80 -29.24
N GLN A 614 15.39 -1.50 -28.63
CA GLN A 614 14.75 -0.19 -28.67
C GLN A 614 14.89 0.52 -27.32
N PHE A 615 14.78 1.85 -27.32
CA PHE A 615 14.84 2.68 -26.11
C PHE A 615 13.94 3.91 -26.25
N ASP A 616 13.59 4.51 -25.11
CA ASP A 616 12.71 5.68 -25.07
C ASP A 616 13.46 6.98 -25.43
N LYS A 617 12.75 7.94 -26.01
CA LYS A 617 13.31 9.25 -26.38
C LYS A 617 13.29 10.18 -25.17
N HIS A 618 14.42 10.83 -24.87
CA HIS A 618 14.43 11.88 -23.85
C HIS A 618 13.49 13.04 -24.22
N PRO A 619 12.71 13.61 -23.27
CA PRO A 619 11.75 14.68 -23.54
C PRO A 619 12.34 15.93 -24.21
N GLU A 620 13.55 16.36 -23.82
CA GLU A 620 14.25 17.54 -24.40
C GLU A 620 15.01 17.25 -25.71
N LYS A 621 14.96 16.02 -26.24
CA LYS A 621 15.77 15.66 -27.42
C LYS A 621 14.88 15.34 -28.62
N ASP A 622 15.34 15.75 -29.79
CA ASP A 622 14.73 15.37 -31.05
C ASP A 622 15.14 13.95 -31.47
N ALA A 623 14.29 13.35 -32.32
CA ALA A 623 14.68 12.14 -33.03
C ALA A 623 15.91 12.44 -33.90
N PHE A 624 16.85 11.50 -33.95
CA PHE A 624 18.06 11.61 -34.76
C PHE A 624 17.93 10.79 -36.05
N ALA A 625 18.72 11.12 -37.07
CA ALA A 625 18.69 10.37 -38.34
C ALA A 625 19.04 8.88 -38.11
N GLY A 626 18.19 7.98 -38.60
CA GLY A 626 18.32 6.53 -38.40
C GLY A 626 17.72 6.00 -37.09
N SER A 627 16.94 6.81 -36.37
CA SER A 627 16.29 6.42 -35.11
C SER A 627 14.96 5.69 -35.27
N GLU A 628 14.45 5.52 -36.50
CA GLU A 628 13.10 5.03 -36.80
C GLU A 628 12.83 3.61 -36.26
N GLN A 629 13.89 2.80 -36.11
CA GLN A 629 13.81 1.44 -35.55
C GLN A 629 14.28 1.37 -34.09
N LEU A 630 14.88 2.43 -33.55
CA LEU A 630 15.51 2.47 -32.23
C LEU A 630 14.66 3.19 -31.19
N ILE A 631 14.00 4.29 -31.58
CA ILE A 631 13.12 5.04 -30.69
C ILE A 631 11.73 4.40 -30.69
N SER A 632 11.27 3.98 -29.51
CA SER A 632 9.96 3.36 -29.32
C SER A 632 9.41 3.71 -27.94
N SER A 633 8.09 3.68 -27.80
CA SER A 633 7.39 3.83 -26.52
C SER A 633 6.90 2.47 -25.97
N SER A 634 7.45 1.36 -26.48
CA SER A 634 7.12 0.01 -26.04
C SER A 634 7.58 -0.28 -24.60
N GLN A 635 7.09 -1.39 -24.04
CA GLN A 635 7.46 -1.83 -22.70
C GLN A 635 8.97 -2.13 -22.60
N GLU A 636 9.51 -2.81 -23.61
CA GLU A 636 10.92 -3.17 -23.71
C GLU A 636 11.78 -1.89 -23.77
N ALA A 637 11.38 -0.92 -24.59
CA ALA A 637 12.09 0.36 -24.73
C ALA A 637 12.18 1.13 -23.41
N ARG A 638 11.06 1.23 -22.67
CA ARG A 638 11.03 1.88 -21.34
C ARG A 638 11.87 1.13 -20.32
N THR A 639 11.82 -0.20 -20.35
CA THR A 639 12.59 -1.06 -19.44
C THR A 639 14.09 -0.89 -19.69
N ASN A 640 14.51 -0.88 -20.95
CA ASN A 640 15.90 -0.66 -21.35
C ASN A 640 16.42 0.70 -20.87
N THR A 641 15.65 1.76 -21.06
CA THR A 641 16.00 3.10 -20.54
C THR A 641 16.14 3.08 -19.02
N LYS A 642 15.19 2.48 -18.28
CA LYS A 642 15.25 2.41 -16.81
C LYS A 642 16.46 1.60 -16.31
N GLN A 643 16.79 0.47 -16.95
CA GLN A 643 17.96 -0.35 -16.59
C GLN A 643 19.25 0.44 -16.73
N LEU A 644 19.41 1.20 -17.81
CA LEU A 644 20.58 2.06 -17.98
C LEU A 644 20.61 3.22 -16.97
N CYS A 645 19.46 3.83 -16.64
CA CYS A 645 19.38 4.86 -15.60
C CYS A 645 19.81 4.32 -14.23
N ILE A 646 19.40 3.10 -13.86
CA ILE A 646 19.83 2.44 -12.61
C ILE A 646 21.35 2.25 -12.61
N ALA A 647 21.93 1.78 -13.72
CA ALA A 647 23.36 1.56 -13.85
C ALA A 647 24.20 2.86 -13.81
N LEU A 648 23.64 3.98 -14.29
CA LEU A 648 24.29 5.30 -14.30
C LEU A 648 24.11 6.08 -12.98
N ARG A 649 23.20 5.67 -12.11
CA ARG A 649 22.92 6.38 -10.86
C ARG A 649 24.15 6.57 -9.97
N PRO A 650 25.00 5.55 -9.73
CA PRO A 650 26.20 5.73 -8.91
C PRO A 650 27.18 6.77 -9.46
N PHE A 651 27.21 6.96 -10.80
CA PHE A 651 27.99 8.01 -11.45
C PHE A 651 27.41 9.40 -11.16
N TRP A 652 26.10 9.57 -11.37
CA TRP A 652 25.42 10.84 -11.15
C TRP A 652 25.41 11.28 -9.67
N GLU A 653 25.19 10.34 -8.76
CA GLU A 653 25.11 10.58 -7.32
C GLU A 653 26.49 10.55 -6.63
N GLU A 654 27.59 10.41 -7.39
CA GLU A 654 28.97 10.44 -6.90
C GLU A 654 29.22 9.43 -5.74
N HIS A 655 28.73 8.19 -5.87
CA HIS A 655 28.87 7.16 -4.83
C HIS A 655 30.35 6.81 -4.56
N GLU A 656 30.72 6.73 -3.28
CA GLU A 656 32.10 6.39 -2.89
C GLU A 656 32.54 5.04 -3.46
N GLY A 657 33.68 5.03 -4.17
CA GLY A 657 34.26 3.83 -4.77
C GLY A 657 33.66 3.43 -6.12
N PHE A 658 32.70 4.19 -6.65
CA PHE A 658 32.24 4.00 -8.03
C PHE A 658 33.23 4.61 -9.02
N SER A 659 33.64 3.81 -10.01
CA SER A 659 34.29 4.27 -11.22
C SER A 659 33.82 3.41 -12.37
N PHE A 660 33.69 4.00 -13.55
CA PHE A 660 33.57 3.20 -14.75
C PHE A 660 34.78 2.27 -14.90
N ASP A 661 34.56 1.14 -15.56
CA ASP A 661 35.65 0.20 -15.79
C ASP A 661 36.74 0.81 -16.68
N ALA A 662 37.94 0.23 -16.63
CA ALA A 662 39.05 0.70 -17.46
C ALA A 662 38.82 0.45 -18.97
N SER A 663 37.80 -0.34 -19.34
CA SER A 663 37.39 -0.55 -20.73
C SER A 663 36.62 0.63 -21.31
N GLY A 664 36.05 1.49 -20.47
CA GLY A 664 35.13 2.54 -20.93
C GLY A 664 33.82 1.97 -21.44
N GLU A 665 33.37 0.85 -20.86
CA GLU A 665 32.09 0.23 -21.17
C GLU A 665 31.20 0.17 -19.92
N ILE A 666 29.88 0.11 -20.13
CA ILE A 666 28.91 -0.20 -19.07
C ILE A 666 28.08 -1.40 -19.51
N SER A 667 28.06 -2.44 -18.68
CA SER A 667 27.31 -3.67 -18.94
C SER A 667 25.92 -3.58 -18.33
N VAL A 668 24.89 -3.72 -19.14
CA VAL A 668 23.48 -3.67 -18.71
C VAL A 668 22.68 -4.81 -19.34
N THR A 669 21.60 -5.24 -18.70
CA THR A 669 20.68 -6.21 -19.31
C THR A 669 19.63 -5.47 -20.12
N LEU A 670 19.57 -5.74 -21.43
CA LEU A 670 18.64 -5.09 -22.36
C LEU A 670 17.75 -6.12 -23.06
N THR A 671 16.53 -5.73 -23.39
CA THR A 671 15.54 -6.60 -24.05
C THR A 671 15.30 -6.12 -25.48
N ASP A 672 15.29 -7.03 -26.45
CA ASP A 672 14.97 -6.68 -27.83
C ASP A 672 13.46 -6.63 -28.11
N LYS A 673 13.08 -6.19 -29.31
CA LYS A 673 11.67 -6.08 -29.75
C LYS A 673 10.89 -7.41 -29.79
N SER A 674 11.55 -8.56 -29.65
CA SER A 674 10.92 -9.88 -29.59
C SER A 674 10.70 -10.36 -28.14
N GLY A 675 11.19 -9.61 -27.16
CA GLY A 675 11.15 -9.96 -25.73
C GLY A 675 12.35 -10.79 -25.26
N LEU A 676 13.36 -11.03 -26.12
CA LEU A 676 14.57 -11.75 -25.72
C LEU A 676 15.51 -10.83 -24.94
N GLN A 677 15.97 -11.29 -23.79
CA GLN A 677 16.93 -10.57 -22.94
C GLN A 677 18.38 -10.87 -23.35
N HIS A 678 19.14 -9.79 -23.52
CA HIS A 678 20.58 -9.76 -23.74
C HIS A 678 21.25 -9.36 -22.44
N SER A 679 21.69 -10.35 -21.65
CA SER A 679 22.40 -10.12 -20.38
C SER A 679 23.81 -9.58 -20.62
N ALA A 680 24.25 -8.64 -19.77
CA ALA A 680 25.58 -8.01 -19.84
C ALA A 680 25.91 -7.43 -21.23
N PHE A 681 24.95 -6.74 -21.84
CA PHE A 681 25.15 -6.00 -23.08
C PHE A 681 26.08 -4.80 -22.82
N ALA A 682 27.25 -4.79 -23.48
CA ALA A 682 28.26 -3.77 -23.31
C ALA A 682 27.98 -2.52 -24.17
N LEU A 683 27.83 -1.37 -23.50
CA LEU A 683 27.65 -0.06 -24.11
C LEU A 683 28.92 0.77 -23.92
N ASP A 684 29.43 1.33 -25.02
CA ASP A 684 30.59 2.23 -25.00
C ASP A 684 30.18 3.55 -24.30
N ILE A 685 31.00 4.03 -23.37
CA ILE A 685 30.78 5.26 -22.62
C ILE A 685 32.01 6.18 -22.67
N ASP A 686 31.75 7.49 -22.71
CA ASP A 686 32.76 8.53 -22.59
C ASP A 686 32.45 9.35 -21.33
N ALA A 687 33.12 9.03 -20.22
CA ALA A 687 32.88 9.65 -18.93
C ALA A 687 33.03 11.19 -19.00
N GLN A 688 34.03 11.68 -19.73
CA GLN A 688 34.28 13.13 -19.86
C GLN A 688 33.15 13.81 -20.64
N GLN A 689 32.62 13.15 -21.67
CA GLN A 689 31.46 13.65 -22.40
C GLN A 689 30.21 13.68 -21.50
N LEU A 690 30.00 12.66 -20.66
CA LEU A 690 28.86 12.62 -19.73
C LEU A 690 28.94 13.73 -18.68
N GLU A 691 30.13 13.98 -18.11
CA GLU A 691 30.36 15.10 -17.19
C GLU A 691 30.05 16.45 -17.85
N GLN A 692 30.46 16.64 -19.12
CA GLN A 692 30.17 17.87 -19.86
C GLN A 692 28.66 18.04 -20.11
N ILE A 693 27.95 16.96 -20.48
CA ILE A 693 26.48 16.99 -20.68
C ILE A 693 25.77 17.40 -19.38
N LEU A 694 26.17 16.84 -18.24
CA LEU A 694 25.63 17.21 -16.93
C LEU A 694 25.91 18.68 -16.61
N SER A 695 27.18 19.11 -16.72
CA SER A 695 27.60 20.47 -16.43
C SER A 695 26.84 21.49 -17.29
N ASP A 696 26.77 21.29 -18.61
CA ASP A 696 26.07 22.19 -19.53
C ASP A 696 24.57 22.28 -19.21
N ARG A 697 23.93 21.15 -18.85
CA ARG A 697 22.49 21.13 -18.57
C ARG A 697 22.15 21.80 -17.24
N ILE A 698 22.93 21.53 -16.20
CA ILE A 698 22.76 22.15 -14.88
C ILE A 698 23.07 23.64 -14.97
N GLU A 699 24.11 24.04 -15.73
CA GLU A 699 24.47 25.44 -15.93
C GLU A 699 23.33 26.24 -16.55
N ARG A 700 22.61 25.69 -17.55
CA ARG A 700 21.40 26.32 -18.09
C ARG A 700 20.33 26.56 -17.02
N GLY A 701 20.18 25.63 -16.08
CA GLY A 701 19.27 25.78 -14.92
C GLY A 701 19.68 26.92 -13.99
N VAL A 702 20.97 27.01 -13.67
CA VAL A 702 21.53 28.08 -12.83
C VAL A 702 21.36 29.45 -13.50
N ILE A 703 21.62 29.56 -14.80
CA ILE A 703 21.37 30.79 -15.57
C ILE A 703 19.89 31.18 -15.50
N ASN A 704 19.00 30.20 -15.71
CA ASN A 704 17.56 30.41 -15.64
C ASN A 704 17.11 30.91 -14.25
N PHE A 705 17.73 30.40 -13.19
CA PHE A 705 17.49 30.84 -11.81
C PHE A 705 17.85 32.31 -11.61
N PHE A 706 19.04 32.76 -12.02
CA PHE A 706 19.44 34.16 -11.86
C PHE A 706 18.58 35.13 -12.68
N GLU A 707 18.15 34.73 -13.88
CA GLU A 707 17.21 35.54 -14.67
C GLU A 707 15.82 35.61 -14.03
N ALA A 708 15.33 34.50 -13.48
CA ALA A 708 14.07 34.46 -12.75
C ALA A 708 14.12 35.31 -11.46
N LEU A 709 15.23 35.23 -10.72
CA LEU A 709 15.52 36.04 -9.54
C LEU A 709 15.46 37.53 -9.87
N ARG A 710 16.13 37.94 -10.96
CA ARG A 710 16.15 39.32 -11.43
C ARG A 710 14.74 39.83 -11.78
N LEU A 711 13.95 39.02 -12.47
CA LEU A 711 12.56 39.36 -12.83
C LEU A 711 11.66 39.48 -11.60
N ALA A 712 11.77 38.53 -10.66
CA ALA A 712 10.98 38.53 -9.42
C ALA A 712 11.21 39.81 -8.61
N PHE A 713 12.46 40.22 -8.42
CA PHE A 713 12.79 41.45 -7.70
C PHE A 713 12.47 42.73 -8.47
N SER A 714 12.61 42.73 -9.80
CA SER A 714 12.25 43.89 -10.63
C SER A 714 10.74 44.19 -10.63
N ASN A 715 9.91 43.14 -10.51
CA ASN A 715 8.45 43.26 -10.50
C ASN A 715 7.89 43.46 -9.08
N SER A 716 8.66 43.16 -8.04
CA SER A 716 8.29 43.49 -6.66
C SER A 716 8.17 45.02 -6.51
N GLN A 717 7.14 45.51 -5.82
CA GLN A 717 6.98 46.95 -5.52
C GLN A 717 8.06 47.53 -4.58
N GLN A 718 9.14 46.77 -4.31
CA GLN A 718 10.19 47.10 -3.36
C GLN A 718 11.35 47.83 -4.05
N MET A 719 11.99 48.75 -3.33
CA MET A 719 13.18 49.43 -3.82
C MET A 719 14.37 48.46 -3.80
N LEU A 720 14.95 48.17 -4.97
CA LEU A 720 16.19 47.37 -5.12
C LEU A 720 17.37 47.91 -4.29
N SER A 721 17.31 49.16 -3.82
CA SER A 721 18.33 49.79 -2.96
C SER A 721 18.38 49.23 -1.54
N ASP A 722 17.33 48.53 -1.10
CA ASP A 722 17.17 48.06 0.29
C ASP A 722 17.64 46.60 0.46
N ILE A 723 18.17 45.99 -0.61
CA ILE A 723 18.67 44.61 -0.62
C ILE A 723 20.15 44.61 -0.27
N ASP A 724 20.50 44.23 0.95
CA ASP A 724 21.90 44.05 1.36
C ASP A 724 22.51 42.80 0.72
N SER A 725 21.90 41.64 0.93
CA SER A 725 22.28 40.36 0.33
C SER A 725 21.06 39.47 0.12
N VAL A 726 21.13 38.58 -0.87
CA VAL A 726 20.15 37.52 -1.09
C VAL A 726 20.74 36.19 -0.62
N LYS A 727 20.04 35.53 0.30
CA LYS A 727 20.37 34.18 0.77
C LYS A 727 19.83 33.15 -0.23
N ILE A 728 20.70 32.35 -0.83
CA ILE A 728 20.35 31.30 -1.80
C ILE A 728 20.41 29.96 -1.08
N PHE A 729 19.26 29.34 -0.84
CA PHE A 729 19.17 28.00 -0.27
C PHE A 729 19.08 26.98 -1.39
N LEU A 730 20.06 26.09 -1.45
CA LEU A 730 19.96 24.89 -2.26
C LEU A 730 19.01 23.90 -1.58
N ALA A 731 18.04 23.36 -2.31
CA ALA A 731 17.09 22.38 -1.82
C ALA A 731 17.02 21.16 -2.74
N GLY A 732 16.40 20.08 -2.26
CA GLY A 732 16.32 18.82 -2.98
C GLY A 732 17.65 18.03 -3.00
N ASN A 733 17.55 16.72 -3.16
CA ASN A 733 18.73 15.84 -3.08
C ASN A 733 19.71 16.03 -4.24
N ALA A 734 19.26 16.42 -5.43
CA ALA A 734 20.16 16.61 -6.56
C ALA A 734 21.10 17.82 -6.36
N SER A 735 20.74 18.75 -5.46
CA SER A 735 21.62 19.86 -5.06
C SER A 735 22.84 19.43 -4.25
N GLN A 736 22.93 18.17 -3.79
CA GLN A 736 24.12 17.66 -3.11
C GLN A 736 25.29 17.39 -4.08
N SER A 737 25.02 17.35 -5.38
CA SER A 737 26.03 17.09 -6.41
C SER A 737 27.11 18.19 -6.44
N GLY A 738 28.37 17.78 -6.63
CA GLY A 738 29.52 18.68 -6.76
C GLY A 738 29.37 19.69 -7.91
N PHE A 739 28.68 19.33 -9.00
CA PHE A 739 28.45 20.21 -10.14
C PHE A 739 27.65 21.46 -9.77
N VAL A 740 26.62 21.31 -8.93
CA VAL A 740 25.66 22.39 -8.62
C VAL A 740 26.37 23.53 -7.90
N LYS A 741 27.08 23.21 -6.81
CA LYS A 741 27.82 24.20 -6.04
C LYS A 741 28.84 24.95 -6.89
N GLN A 742 29.63 24.22 -7.69
CA GLN A 742 30.65 24.83 -8.56
C GLN A 742 30.05 25.82 -9.58
N LEU A 743 28.90 25.46 -10.17
CA LEU A 743 28.21 26.30 -11.14
C LEU A 743 27.58 27.53 -10.49
N PHE A 744 27.00 27.40 -9.30
CA PHE A 744 26.53 28.56 -8.53
C PHE A 744 27.67 29.50 -8.17
N ASP A 745 28.79 28.99 -7.63
CA ASP A 745 29.96 29.79 -7.28
C ASP A 745 30.49 30.56 -8.52
N LYS A 746 30.55 29.89 -9.69
CA LYS A 746 30.91 30.51 -10.99
C LYS A 746 29.96 31.65 -11.37
N HIS A 747 28.65 31.43 -11.33
CA HIS A 747 27.67 32.43 -11.75
C HIS A 747 27.53 33.58 -10.75
N ILE A 748 27.67 33.33 -9.45
CA ILE A 748 27.75 34.39 -8.43
C ILE A 748 28.94 35.32 -8.72
N ALA A 749 30.11 34.77 -9.04
CA ALA A 749 31.28 35.57 -9.40
C ALA A 749 31.04 36.43 -10.67
N LEU A 750 30.38 35.86 -11.69
CA LEU A 750 30.01 36.59 -12.91
C LEU A 750 29.03 37.75 -12.62
N GLN A 751 28.05 37.53 -11.73
CA GLN A 751 27.11 38.58 -11.33
C GLN A 751 27.82 39.70 -10.54
N HIS A 752 28.74 39.35 -9.63
CA HIS A 752 29.52 40.37 -8.91
C HIS A 752 30.39 41.22 -9.84
N GLN A 753 31.02 40.60 -10.85
CA GLN A 753 31.76 41.31 -11.88
C GLN A 753 30.86 42.27 -12.68
N ALA A 754 29.66 41.82 -13.08
CA ALA A 754 28.70 42.65 -13.80
C ALA A 754 28.18 43.83 -12.96
N MET A 755 28.11 43.67 -11.63
CA MET A 755 27.72 44.72 -10.67
C MET A 755 28.87 45.66 -10.26
N GLY A 756 30.12 45.36 -10.62
CA GLY A 756 31.28 46.18 -10.27
C GLY A 756 31.67 46.12 -8.79
N LEU A 757 31.34 45.04 -8.09
CA LEU A 757 31.68 44.83 -6.68
C LEU A 757 33.16 44.41 -6.52
N SER A 758 33.80 44.80 -5.41
CA SER A 758 35.13 44.32 -5.02
C SER A 758 35.10 42.87 -4.55
N GLU A 759 36.23 42.14 -4.61
CA GLU A 759 36.32 40.71 -4.20
C GLU A 759 35.79 40.44 -2.76
N ASP A 760 35.83 41.43 -1.87
CA ASP A 760 35.39 41.32 -0.47
C ASP A 760 33.88 41.59 -0.24
N GLN A 761 33.13 41.99 -1.28
CA GLN A 761 31.70 42.33 -1.19
C GLN A 761 30.85 41.33 -1.97
N SER A 762 30.06 40.52 -1.25
CA SER A 762 29.09 39.60 -1.85
C SER A 762 27.66 40.11 -1.69
N ARG A 763 26.87 40.03 -2.76
CA ARG A 763 25.41 40.27 -2.73
C ARG A 763 24.61 38.97 -2.71
N PHE A 764 25.27 37.83 -2.87
CA PHE A 764 24.65 36.51 -2.86
C PHE A 764 25.37 35.60 -1.87
N GLU A 765 24.62 34.98 -0.96
CA GLU A 765 25.17 34.02 0.00
C GLU A 765 24.58 32.65 -0.26
N LEU A 766 25.42 31.69 -0.65
CA LEU A 766 24.99 30.34 -0.99
C LEU A 766 25.02 29.43 0.24
N PHE A 767 23.88 28.82 0.54
CA PHE A 767 23.73 27.84 1.61
C PHE A 767 23.57 26.44 1.01
N ALA A 768 24.27 25.48 1.60
CA ALA A 768 24.18 24.07 1.24
C ALA A 768 22.76 23.52 1.48
N PRO A 769 22.37 22.40 0.86
CA PRO A 769 21.14 21.73 1.22
C PRO A 769 21.16 21.21 2.66
N LEU A 770 20.00 21.20 3.30
CA LEU A 770 19.82 20.68 4.66
C LEU A 770 20.25 19.21 4.75
N GLY A 771 20.71 18.77 5.92
CA GLY A 771 21.10 17.37 6.15
C GLY A 771 22.54 17.00 5.76
N ALA A 772 23.46 17.98 5.70
CA ALA A 772 24.89 17.72 5.53
C ALA A 772 25.47 16.84 6.67
N ASP A 773 24.87 16.89 7.86
CA ASP A 773 25.17 15.97 8.97
C ASP A 773 24.25 14.74 8.91
N LYS A 774 24.73 13.66 8.27
CA LYS A 774 23.97 12.41 8.08
C LYS A 774 23.72 11.63 9.38
N ASN A 775 24.30 12.04 10.51
CA ASN A 775 24.22 11.31 11.77
C ASN A 775 23.02 11.71 12.65
N ASN A 776 22.32 12.80 12.34
CA ASN A 776 21.17 13.26 13.11
C ASN A 776 19.86 13.11 12.33
N VAL A 777 19.15 11.99 12.57
CA VAL A 777 17.89 11.66 11.88
C VAL A 777 16.69 12.49 12.34
N GLU A 778 16.80 13.22 13.45
CA GLU A 778 15.73 14.11 13.93
C GLU A 778 15.82 15.52 13.34
N LYS A 779 16.92 15.84 12.65
CA LYS A 779 17.08 17.12 11.95
C LYS A 779 16.52 17.07 10.53
N PRO A 780 15.96 18.18 10.04
CA PRO A 780 15.50 18.26 8.67
C PRO A 780 16.66 18.09 7.69
N THR A 781 16.39 17.37 6.61
CA THR A 781 17.28 17.14 5.47
C THR A 781 16.72 17.86 4.23
N GLY A 782 17.47 17.87 3.13
CA GLY A 782 17.02 18.39 1.84
C GLY A 782 15.66 17.85 1.38
N LYS A 783 15.28 16.63 1.82
CA LYS A 783 13.99 15.99 1.51
C LYS A 783 12.94 16.11 2.59
N THR A 784 13.33 16.11 3.87
CA THR A 784 12.35 16.19 4.96
C THR A 784 12.00 17.63 5.33
N GLY A 785 12.83 18.60 4.94
CA GLY A 785 12.66 20.02 5.29
C GLY A 785 11.29 20.60 4.94
N VAL A 786 10.71 20.22 3.80
CA VAL A 786 9.34 20.63 3.42
C VAL A 786 8.33 20.22 4.48
N ALA A 787 8.35 18.95 4.90
CA ALA A 787 7.39 18.43 5.87
C ALA A 787 7.54 19.11 7.25
N PHE A 788 8.76 19.40 7.70
CA PHE A 788 9.00 20.19 8.92
C PHE A 788 8.46 21.62 8.79
N GLY A 789 8.73 22.27 7.65
CA GLY A 789 8.25 23.61 7.33
C GLY A 789 6.73 23.73 7.31
N LEU A 790 6.01 22.68 6.89
CA LEU A 790 4.55 22.65 6.94
C LEU A 790 4.00 22.73 8.37
N ILE A 791 4.65 22.06 9.34
CA ILE A 791 4.22 22.15 10.74
C ILE A 791 4.50 23.53 11.31
N THR A 792 5.64 24.16 10.98
CA THR A 792 5.99 25.50 11.50
C THR A 792 5.18 26.62 10.86
N SER A 793 4.75 26.44 9.60
CA SER A 793 3.90 27.37 8.84
C SER A 793 2.40 27.11 8.96
N ARG A 794 1.98 26.18 9.82
CA ARG A 794 0.57 25.81 9.98
C ARG A 794 -0.32 26.97 10.37
N GLU A 795 -1.60 26.87 10.01
CA GLU A 795 -2.62 27.78 10.53
C GLU A 795 -2.66 27.70 12.07
N GLY A 796 -2.67 28.87 12.72
CA GLY A 796 -2.54 28.98 14.18
C GLY A 796 -1.09 28.92 14.71
N GLY A 797 -0.10 28.72 13.85
CA GLY A 797 1.32 28.82 14.17
C GLY A 797 1.80 30.25 14.41
N ARG A 798 3.10 30.39 14.72
CA ARG A 798 3.76 31.67 15.01
C ARG A 798 4.32 32.38 13.77
N ILE A 799 4.16 31.80 12.59
CA ILE A 799 4.73 32.34 11.35
C ILE A 799 3.60 32.59 10.37
N LYS A 800 3.50 33.82 9.88
CA LYS A 800 2.51 34.20 8.88
C LYS A 800 3.09 33.99 7.49
N VAL A 801 2.46 33.13 6.70
CA VAL A 801 2.79 32.95 5.28
C VAL A 801 1.89 33.84 4.45
N VAL A 802 2.49 34.64 3.57
CA VAL A 802 1.79 35.47 2.59
C VAL A 802 2.23 35.05 1.20
N ASP A 803 1.31 34.43 0.47
CA ASP A 803 1.53 33.97 -0.89
C ASP A 803 1.00 34.99 -1.90
N HIS A 804 1.90 35.71 -2.57
CA HIS A 804 1.54 36.62 -3.65
C HIS A 804 1.40 35.92 -5.01
N ASN A 805 1.65 34.62 -5.08
CA ASN A 805 1.46 33.79 -6.28
C ASN A 805 0.04 33.17 -6.34
N LEU A 806 -0.77 33.26 -5.27
CA LEU A 806 -2.08 32.60 -5.13
C LEU A 806 -3.31 33.53 -5.09
N GLY A 807 -3.20 34.80 -5.49
CA GLY A 807 -4.36 35.71 -5.53
C GLY A 807 -5.51 35.14 -6.38
N GLU A 808 -6.76 35.23 -5.89
CA GLU A 808 -7.98 34.74 -6.57
C GLU A 808 -8.20 35.33 -7.99
N GLN A 809 -7.44 36.36 -8.36
CA GLN A 809 -7.44 37.00 -9.69
C GLN A 809 -6.15 36.81 -10.50
N ASP A 810 -5.11 36.15 -9.96
CA ASP A 810 -3.73 36.21 -10.46
C ASP A 810 -3.14 34.82 -10.76
N ILE A 811 -3.90 33.91 -11.37
CA ILE A 811 -3.23 32.79 -12.04
C ILE A 811 -2.53 33.36 -13.27
N ARG A 812 -1.22 33.56 -13.19
CA ARG A 812 -0.43 34.12 -14.30
C ARG A 812 -0.42 33.17 -15.49
N PHE A 813 -0.28 33.74 -16.67
CA PHE A 813 -0.10 32.94 -17.86
C PHE A 813 1.23 32.17 -17.79
N LYS A 814 1.23 30.89 -18.20
CA LYS A 814 2.40 30.02 -18.02
C LYS A 814 3.52 30.32 -19.02
N PHE A 815 3.18 30.84 -20.20
CA PHE A 815 4.09 30.89 -21.33
C PHE A 815 4.42 32.32 -21.76
N TYR A 816 5.58 32.48 -22.38
CA TYR A 816 5.87 33.61 -23.25
C TYR A 816 5.49 33.21 -24.67
N LEU A 817 4.70 34.02 -25.37
CA LEU A 817 4.37 33.81 -26.78
C LEU A 817 5.17 34.76 -27.63
N GLY A 818 5.64 34.26 -28.76
CA GLY A 818 6.49 35.04 -29.63
C GLY A 818 6.61 34.45 -31.02
N GLU A 819 7.53 35.05 -31.76
CA GLU A 819 7.80 34.69 -33.14
C GLU A 819 9.29 34.39 -33.35
N ALA A 820 9.56 33.67 -34.44
CA ALA A 820 10.92 33.41 -34.91
C ALA A 820 11.42 34.61 -35.74
N ARG A 821 12.36 35.38 -35.20
CA ARG A 821 13.04 36.44 -35.97
C ARG A 821 14.54 36.22 -36.02
N LYS A 822 15.07 36.07 -37.24
CA LYS A 822 16.51 35.87 -37.51
C LYS A 822 17.11 34.68 -36.72
N GLY A 823 16.33 33.61 -36.55
CA GLY A 823 16.76 32.41 -35.81
C GLY A 823 16.71 32.56 -34.28
N GLN A 824 16.17 33.67 -33.76
CA GLN A 824 15.97 33.89 -32.32
C GLN A 824 14.49 33.99 -31.98
N PHE A 825 14.14 33.59 -30.77
CA PHE A 825 12.82 33.81 -30.18
C PHE A 825 12.66 35.27 -29.77
N LYS A 826 11.59 35.92 -30.25
CA LYS A 826 11.21 37.27 -29.83
C LYS A 826 9.88 37.20 -29.08
N PRO A 827 9.87 37.39 -27.74
CA PRO A 827 8.64 37.42 -26.98
C PRO A 827 7.82 38.65 -27.37
N LEU A 828 6.51 38.44 -27.55
CA LEU A 828 5.50 39.46 -27.86
C LEU A 828 4.45 39.55 -26.75
N ILE A 829 4.10 38.42 -26.14
CA ILE A 829 3.18 38.32 -25.01
C ILE A 829 3.94 37.63 -23.88
N ASP A 830 3.97 38.26 -22.71
CA ASP A 830 4.64 37.73 -21.53
C ASP A 830 3.65 37.09 -20.53
N ARG A 831 4.17 36.66 -19.39
CA ARG A 831 3.41 35.97 -18.34
C ARG A 831 2.51 36.91 -17.52
N GLU A 832 2.74 38.22 -17.59
CA GLU A 832 1.99 39.25 -16.87
C GLU A 832 0.81 39.79 -17.71
N VAL A 833 0.57 39.19 -18.89
CA VAL A 833 -0.58 39.53 -19.72
C VAL A 833 -1.89 39.36 -18.96
N THR A 834 -2.74 40.37 -19.05
CA THR A 834 -4.07 40.33 -18.42
C THR A 834 -4.97 39.34 -19.15
N PHE A 835 -5.63 38.48 -18.39
CA PHE A 835 -6.54 37.49 -18.95
C PHE A 835 -7.74 38.16 -19.62
N ASN A 836 -8.26 37.51 -20.65
CA ASN A 836 -9.39 37.95 -21.47
C ASN A 836 -9.17 39.27 -22.24
N GLN A 837 -7.93 39.76 -22.33
CA GLN A 837 -7.57 40.93 -23.12
C GLN A 837 -6.98 40.53 -24.47
N TRP A 838 -7.52 41.12 -25.55
CA TRP A 838 -7.00 40.93 -26.91
C TRP A 838 -5.70 41.71 -27.12
N VAL A 839 -4.68 41.01 -27.59
CA VAL A 839 -3.37 41.55 -27.97
C VAL A 839 -3.12 41.24 -29.44
N GLU A 840 -2.75 42.25 -30.22
CA GLU A 840 -2.37 42.06 -31.62
C GLU A 840 -1.10 41.21 -31.72
N PHE A 841 -1.13 40.12 -32.49
CA PHE A 841 -0.01 39.20 -32.59
C PHE A 841 0.67 39.23 -33.96
N THR A 842 -0.11 39.13 -35.04
CA THR A 842 0.40 39.16 -36.42
C THR A 842 -0.69 39.56 -37.42
N TYR A 843 -0.34 39.74 -38.68
CA TYR A 843 -1.29 40.05 -39.75
C TYR A 843 -2.06 38.80 -40.22
N ALA A 844 -3.30 38.99 -40.66
CA ALA A 844 -4.17 37.93 -41.19
C ALA A 844 -4.10 37.81 -42.73
N ASP A 845 -2.99 38.25 -43.35
CA ASP A 845 -2.78 38.27 -44.80
C ASP A 845 -2.39 36.89 -45.37
N TYR A 846 -1.87 35.99 -44.53
CA TYR A 846 -1.57 34.60 -44.89
C TYR A 846 -2.47 33.62 -44.14
N GLN A 847 -2.83 32.51 -44.81
CA GLN A 847 -3.69 31.47 -44.23
C GLN A 847 -3.06 30.72 -43.04
N LYS A 848 -1.75 30.82 -42.85
CA LYS A 848 -1.06 30.15 -41.75
C LYS A 848 -0.09 31.09 -41.08
N PHE A 849 -0.04 31.01 -39.77
CA PHE A 849 0.99 31.64 -38.96
C PHE A 849 1.47 30.67 -37.88
N GLU A 850 2.58 31.02 -37.25
CA GLU A 850 3.25 30.18 -36.28
C GLU A 850 3.36 30.93 -34.96
N ILE A 851 2.95 30.27 -33.88
CA ILE A 851 3.14 30.75 -32.52
C ILE A 851 4.27 29.92 -31.94
N TYR A 852 5.34 30.59 -31.54
CA TYR A 852 6.38 29.98 -30.74
C TYR A 852 6.11 30.30 -29.27
N TYR A 853 6.36 29.36 -28.39
CA TYR A 853 6.10 29.57 -26.96
C TYR A 853 7.04 28.77 -26.07
N THR A 854 7.38 29.33 -24.91
CA THR A 854 8.25 28.72 -23.90
C THR A 854 7.83 29.18 -22.50
N ASP A 855 8.08 28.37 -21.49
CA ASP A 855 7.92 28.74 -20.07
C ASP A 855 9.23 29.27 -19.44
N HIS A 856 10.33 29.35 -20.20
CA HIS A 856 11.64 29.77 -19.69
C HIS A 856 11.81 31.32 -19.66
N PRO A 857 12.05 31.94 -18.47
CA PRO A 857 12.26 33.37 -18.34
C PRO A 857 13.43 33.96 -19.14
N SER A 858 14.48 33.17 -19.41
CA SER A 858 15.66 33.60 -20.18
C SER A 858 15.34 34.07 -21.61
N CYS A 859 14.14 33.76 -22.13
CA CYS A 859 13.65 34.25 -23.41
C CYS A 859 13.46 35.79 -23.46
N THR A 860 13.27 36.45 -22.32
CA THR A 860 13.08 37.91 -22.19
C THR A 860 14.30 38.72 -22.67
N THR A 861 15.49 38.12 -22.66
CA THR A 861 16.71 38.70 -23.25
C THR A 861 16.62 38.87 -24.77
N GLY A 862 15.71 38.16 -25.42
CA GLY A 862 15.56 38.10 -26.87
C GLY A 862 16.73 37.41 -27.58
N GLN A 863 17.63 36.74 -26.85
CA GLN A 863 18.81 36.07 -27.42
C GLN A 863 18.64 34.55 -27.56
N MET A 864 17.59 33.98 -26.97
CA MET A 864 17.30 32.55 -27.04
C MET A 864 17.15 32.09 -28.50
N ALA A 865 17.90 31.06 -28.89
CA ALA A 865 17.83 30.49 -30.23
C ALA A 865 16.48 29.80 -30.45
N ILE A 866 15.89 29.94 -31.63
CA ILE A 866 14.54 29.42 -31.90
C ILE A 866 14.46 27.89 -31.92
N ASN A 867 15.59 27.22 -32.08
CA ASN A 867 15.73 25.76 -32.07
C ASN A 867 16.07 25.22 -30.67
N ASP A 868 15.99 26.04 -29.63
CA ASP A 868 16.11 25.57 -28.25
C ASP A 868 14.98 24.58 -27.91
N ALA A 869 15.33 23.48 -27.25
CA ALA A 869 14.39 22.40 -26.92
C ALA A 869 13.24 22.84 -25.99
N SER A 870 13.42 23.92 -25.23
CA SER A 870 12.37 24.50 -24.38
C SER A 870 11.28 25.21 -25.17
N ILE A 871 11.54 25.59 -26.43
CA ILE A 871 10.59 26.30 -27.28
C ILE A 871 9.73 25.30 -28.06
N LYS A 872 8.42 25.46 -27.91
CA LYS A 872 7.42 24.74 -28.69
C LYS A 872 6.88 25.62 -29.82
N LYS A 873 6.36 24.96 -30.85
CA LYS A 873 5.77 25.61 -32.02
C LYS A 873 4.36 25.10 -32.24
N LYS A 874 3.41 26.03 -32.41
CA LYS A 874 2.05 25.77 -32.85
C LYS A 874 1.83 26.44 -34.20
N THR A 875 1.48 25.66 -35.22
CA THR A 875 1.03 26.21 -36.50
C THR A 875 -0.49 26.36 -36.46
N VAL A 876 -0.96 27.57 -36.69
CA VAL A 876 -2.40 27.90 -36.73
C VAL A 876 -2.79 28.13 -38.18
N LYS A 877 -3.90 27.54 -38.60
CA LYS A 877 -4.50 27.75 -39.92
C LYS A 877 -5.74 28.60 -39.75
N LEU A 878 -5.75 29.76 -40.38
CA LEU A 878 -6.87 30.69 -40.36
C LEU A 878 -7.98 30.22 -41.30
N ASP A 879 -9.23 30.36 -40.85
CA ASP A 879 -10.43 30.09 -41.65
C ASP A 879 -10.76 31.25 -42.61
N PHE A 880 -10.19 32.43 -42.36
CA PHE A 880 -10.39 33.65 -43.12
C PHE A 880 -9.07 34.43 -43.22
N THR A 881 -8.85 35.17 -44.31
CA THR A 881 -7.65 36.00 -44.52
C THR A 881 -8.05 37.33 -45.11
N ASP A 882 -7.47 38.42 -44.63
CA ASP A 882 -7.74 39.78 -45.09
C ASP A 882 -6.46 40.62 -45.01
N GLN A 883 -6.17 41.41 -46.05
CA GLN A 883 -4.93 42.20 -46.16
C GLN A 883 -4.87 43.40 -45.20
N HIS A 884 -5.99 43.75 -44.56
CA HIS A 884 -6.12 44.89 -43.65
C HIS A 884 -6.47 44.47 -42.22
N ALA A 885 -6.64 43.17 -41.97
CA ALA A 885 -6.96 42.64 -40.64
C ALA A 885 -5.75 42.01 -39.96
N SER A 886 -5.78 42.00 -38.63
CA SER A 886 -4.78 41.35 -37.79
C SER A 886 -5.39 40.17 -37.02
N VAL A 887 -4.53 39.23 -36.64
CA VAL A 887 -4.84 38.16 -35.69
C VAL A 887 -4.57 38.69 -34.29
N TYR A 888 -5.61 38.65 -33.45
CA TYR A 888 -5.54 38.98 -32.04
C TYR A 888 -5.55 37.70 -31.22
N LEU A 889 -4.71 37.64 -30.19
CA LEU A 889 -4.68 36.57 -29.20
C LEU A 889 -5.16 37.09 -27.86
N ARG A 890 -5.88 36.28 -27.09
CA ARG A 890 -6.14 36.54 -25.67
C ARG A 890 -5.88 35.29 -24.85
N VAL A 891 -5.40 35.47 -23.63
CA VAL A 891 -5.21 34.37 -22.68
C VAL A 891 -6.51 34.16 -21.91
N ILE A 892 -6.98 32.90 -21.83
CA ILE A 892 -8.22 32.55 -21.11
C ILE A 892 -7.96 31.62 -19.92
N SER A 893 -6.87 30.85 -19.96
CA SER A 893 -6.39 30.05 -18.84
C SER A 893 -4.86 30.05 -18.83
N PRO A 894 -4.18 29.56 -17.78
CA PRO A 894 -2.71 29.54 -17.71
C PRO A 894 -2.04 28.81 -18.86
N THR A 895 -2.77 27.94 -19.57
CA THR A 895 -2.25 27.09 -20.66
C THR A 895 -3.07 27.18 -21.95
N GLU A 896 -4.06 28.08 -22.00
CA GLU A 896 -5.01 28.17 -23.10
C GLU A 896 -5.16 29.62 -23.57
N ILE A 897 -5.16 29.77 -24.89
CA ILE A 897 -5.36 31.04 -25.57
C ILE A 897 -6.50 30.92 -26.57
N GLU A 898 -7.11 32.04 -26.89
CA GLU A 898 -8.02 32.15 -28.03
C GLU A 898 -7.45 33.09 -29.07
N TYR A 899 -7.85 32.88 -30.33
CA TYR A 899 -7.54 33.80 -31.41
C TYR A 899 -8.78 34.22 -32.20
N VAL A 900 -8.69 35.42 -32.78
CA VAL A 900 -9.72 35.98 -33.65
C VAL A 900 -9.10 36.90 -34.70
N ILE A 901 -9.79 37.09 -35.82
CA ILE A 901 -9.40 38.04 -36.87
C ILE A 901 -10.30 39.28 -36.77
N ALA A 902 -9.69 40.46 -36.72
CA ALA A 902 -10.42 41.72 -36.66
C ALA A 902 -9.66 42.84 -37.37
N LEU A 903 -10.38 43.87 -37.81
CA LEU A 903 -9.76 45.16 -38.13
C LEU A 903 -9.36 45.85 -36.82
N PRO A 904 -8.25 46.63 -36.79
CA PRO A 904 -7.76 47.26 -35.57
C PRO A 904 -8.81 48.11 -34.81
N GLU A 905 -9.70 48.78 -35.55
CA GLU A 905 -10.74 49.62 -34.96
C GLU A 905 -11.96 48.84 -34.42
N GLN A 906 -12.07 47.55 -34.76
CA GLN A 906 -13.27 46.74 -34.51
C GLN A 906 -13.11 45.74 -33.35
N VAL A 907 -11.88 45.40 -32.97
CA VAL A 907 -11.60 44.42 -31.89
C VAL A 907 -12.18 44.86 -30.54
N ALA A 908 -12.05 46.14 -30.19
CA ALA A 908 -12.56 46.69 -28.93
C ALA A 908 -14.09 46.72 -28.85
N SER A 909 -14.77 46.69 -30.01
CA SER A 909 -16.23 46.66 -30.11
C SER A 909 -16.80 45.23 -30.20
N ASN A 910 -15.96 44.20 -30.03
CA ASN A 910 -16.30 42.78 -30.23
C ASN A 910 -16.86 42.47 -31.63
N ASN A 911 -16.49 43.27 -32.65
CA ASN A 911 -16.88 43.03 -34.03
C ASN A 911 -15.73 42.30 -34.75
N TYR A 912 -15.90 41.01 -34.95
CA TYR A 912 -14.88 40.12 -35.48
C TYR A 912 -15.20 39.67 -36.90
N LEU A 913 -14.16 39.46 -37.72
CA LEU A 913 -14.27 38.91 -39.06
C LEU A 913 -14.28 37.37 -39.05
N SER A 914 -13.88 36.75 -37.94
CA SER A 914 -13.93 35.30 -37.72
C SER A 914 -14.64 34.95 -36.41
N SER A 915 -15.04 33.69 -36.27
CA SER A 915 -15.39 33.15 -34.95
C SER A 915 -14.15 33.10 -34.06
N ILE A 916 -14.36 33.17 -32.75
CA ILE A 916 -13.33 32.95 -31.74
C ILE A 916 -12.97 31.46 -31.76
N GLN A 917 -11.68 31.16 -31.76
CA GLN A 917 -11.15 29.80 -31.80
C GLN A 917 -10.18 29.60 -30.64
N SER A 918 -10.33 28.50 -29.89
CA SER A 918 -9.44 28.18 -28.77
C SER A 918 -8.25 27.31 -29.18
N ILE A 919 -7.11 27.55 -28.54
CA ILE A 919 -5.85 26.82 -28.71
C ILE A 919 -5.29 26.48 -27.33
N GLN A 920 -5.17 25.17 -27.08
CA GLN A 920 -4.36 24.64 -25.98
C GLN A 920 -2.86 24.61 -26.35
N LEU A 921 -2.02 25.12 -25.45
CA LEU A 921 -0.57 25.23 -25.57
C LEU A 921 0.20 24.18 -24.76
#